data_AF-V4HST8-F1
#
_entry.id   AF-V4HST8-F1
#
_cell.length_a   1.000
_cell.length_b   1.000
_cell.length_c   1.000
_cell.angle_alpha   90.00
_cell.angle_beta   90.00
_cell.angle_gamma   90.00
#
_symmetry.space_group_name_H-M   'P 1'
#
loop_
_entity.id
_entity.type
_entity.pdbx_description
1 polymer ?
#
loop_
_entity_poly.entity_id
_entity_poly.type
_entity_poly.pdbx_seq_one_letter_code
_entity_poly.pdbx_strand_id
1 'polypeptide(L)'
;MVNKKIYLTPISASIAFSLGLSGCSLFESEDSTTVVPVDPVQPADVEGTASVDFNVFVSGKAVKGTLRGAELVVKELKGGELVDVAYRSNLETVEKKATAASEAEAVAQAKSQIVSESPASLVTADDGTYGFYIDQQFSGALYITIKTTKSSGFIKCDALLGCGDFTAANENDVNSNSKVDFNEWYQDDLTLNVVKEITAQASRQARGAEGTTKAYTANATIFTTLASELLQKVSEDGGAIDSDSVSNASLSTLLLLMGPEATKDAVLLTGDISLGGAVDFTNVTAEDTIDAGTLALINVASTIQNIASSSNDGSSLESVLTTLKQGVSDGSLKDSNNEAVAALATTLQEEVNKTATVFVAIASGDVEAIKAALKEVAPDLSDDALNELAEKAKDARDQAIESGATDEDALEDAAEDSKKAVEDLGCQGDECNTDDTTLINDSLAELQTTLTQAQEQFTALNQSYTEQNTVLGTVVSLGGAAESQEQKEAYLKAADDLVAALANLNLQQNVTALVSQAGQLLTSAQGLLTLTQDAQGAVTNSQALVTNSDTLNTNVAALITAANGEREKAIAAIDDAANAAKVLAEAALERAKASEQTFNTSNAEVSALFAEATSQFAAAGSNLAALETALATAENAVEKFNALNALTDGFLTDVNTAKTRADEYVAVATDALKEGAEQLLADATLVQTNVTNGINNFKASEQGIRSLRTNVTSAVDTARGKSGTEKLTSIAFVTKEGADAVFNAGEVVYDVVRDIWDQNLDSGSHNGTAPNYPEWTYRYNTETYEVELTNTQGDEHILANAQVNSGATSKIILTWTGTLKSTEGQTVQVKSSDLAECERWALDVVAQPNASCSVIFVDGSITTIEDARNFDASKAQTFNIVEFVDGQYGFDGTLYSELTSTDSAGNSIPLFVNDAIEHASIVVSGTTEGLLFTADFALKNEDNNDDLGLAKIMLNEFNGYVFNVDLVDTDGPLLGDVTLYNDTTPVKVGDVIEITNGFRVTYNDGSVIDYTDIDFLGQNTN
;
A
#
# COMPACT_ATOMS: atom_id res chain seq x y z
N MET A 1 -27.95 97.17 24.10
CA MET A 1 -26.76 97.76 23.43
C MET A 1 -26.50 97.00 22.13
N VAL A 2 -25.79 97.62 21.19
CA VAL A 2 -25.19 97.00 19.98
C VAL A 2 -23.95 96.19 20.45
N ASN A 3 -23.53 95.04 19.91
CA ASN A 3 -23.56 94.51 18.53
C ASN A 3 -23.41 92.96 18.46
N LYS A 4 -23.48 92.39 17.24
CA LYS A 4 -22.96 91.06 16.78
C LYS A 4 -23.63 89.78 17.35
N LYS A 5 -24.14 88.79 16.59
CA LYS A 5 -24.05 88.39 15.14
C LYS A 5 -22.66 87.85 14.72
N ILE A 6 -22.44 86.73 14.01
CA ILE A 6 -23.22 85.68 13.27
C ILE A 6 -22.56 84.29 13.62
N TYR A 7 -22.87 83.07 13.16
CA TYR A 7 -23.64 82.44 12.04
C TYR A 7 -24.79 81.54 12.61
N LEU A 8 -25.45 80.52 12.03
CA LEU A 8 -25.33 79.59 10.87
C LEU A 8 -24.17 78.55 10.95
N THR A 9 -24.22 77.32 10.38
CA THR A 9 -25.18 76.60 9.50
C THR A 9 -25.61 75.21 10.09
N PRO A 10 -26.64 74.51 9.54
CA PRO A 10 -27.31 73.34 10.17
C PRO A 10 -27.06 71.96 9.51
N ILE A 11 -27.59 70.89 10.16
CA ILE A 11 -28.24 69.64 9.66
C ILE A 11 -28.04 68.57 10.76
N SER A 12 -29.00 68.17 11.62
CA SER A 12 -30.33 67.53 11.47
C SER A 12 -30.30 66.05 11.05
N ALA A 13 -30.97 65.10 11.72
CA ALA A 13 -31.67 65.14 13.02
C ALA A 13 -32.00 63.70 13.53
N SER A 14 -31.37 63.27 14.63
CA SER A 14 -31.65 61.97 15.29
C SER A 14 -31.35 62.07 16.79
N ILE A 15 -32.19 61.45 17.65
CA ILE A 15 -31.97 61.25 19.11
C ILE A 15 -32.04 62.61 19.89
N ALA A 16 -32.72 62.81 21.04
CA ALA A 16 -33.01 61.89 22.14
C ALA A 16 -34.37 62.10 22.86
N PHE A 17 -35.21 63.07 22.48
CA PHE A 17 -36.26 63.62 23.36
C PHE A 17 -37.72 63.24 23.02
N SER A 18 -37.94 61.98 22.65
CA SER A 18 -39.27 61.36 22.63
C SER A 18 -39.20 59.89 23.06
N LEU A 19 -39.87 59.45 24.14
CA LEU A 19 -40.61 60.24 25.14
C LEU A 19 -40.76 59.41 26.43
N GLY A 20 -40.08 59.81 27.50
CA GLY A 20 -40.57 59.54 28.86
C GLY A 20 -41.47 60.71 29.28
N LEU A 21 -42.65 60.54 29.87
CA LEU A 21 -43.29 59.36 30.47
C LEU A 21 -44.82 59.51 30.36
N SER A 22 -45.57 58.41 30.26
CA SER A 22 -46.97 58.37 30.74
C SER A 22 -47.53 56.94 30.88
N GLY A 23 -46.87 56.11 31.69
CA GLY A 23 -47.49 54.94 32.30
C GLY A 23 -47.67 55.19 33.80
N CYS A 24 -48.86 55.66 34.21
CA CYS A 24 -49.21 55.82 35.62
C CYS A 24 -50.43 54.95 35.96
N SER A 25 -50.29 54.14 37.01
CA SER A 25 -51.33 53.24 37.52
C SER A 25 -52.33 53.95 38.44
N LEU A 26 -53.57 53.44 38.42
CA LEU A 26 -54.52 53.35 39.55
C LEU A 26 -54.81 54.60 40.41
N PHE A 27 -56.08 55.00 40.39
CA PHE A 27 -56.85 55.68 41.43
C PHE A 27 -56.09 56.39 42.57
N GLU A 28 -56.08 57.72 42.53
CA GLU A 28 -56.65 58.50 43.63
C GLU A 28 -57.41 59.73 43.08
N SER A 29 -58.17 60.42 43.93
CA SER A 29 -59.31 61.28 43.60
C SER A 29 -59.03 62.59 42.86
N GLU A 30 -59.95 62.97 41.94
CA GLU A 30 -60.37 64.34 41.55
C GLU A 30 -59.26 65.30 41.00
N ASP A 31 -59.39 65.96 39.84
CA ASP A 31 -60.59 66.55 39.23
C ASP A 31 -60.43 66.90 37.71
N SER A 32 -61.55 67.03 36.99
CA SER A 32 -61.76 67.76 35.71
C SER A 32 -61.07 67.38 34.36
N THR A 33 -61.84 66.69 33.50
CA THR A 33 -62.03 66.92 32.03
C THR A 33 -60.97 66.64 30.94
N THR A 34 -61.31 65.68 30.04
CA THR A 34 -60.81 65.44 28.64
C THR A 34 -59.32 65.07 28.45
N VAL A 35 -58.97 64.01 27.70
CA VAL A 35 -59.14 63.81 26.24
C VAL A 35 -59.22 62.31 25.85
N VAL A 36 -59.93 62.01 24.74
CA VAL A 36 -59.95 60.81 23.83
C VAL A 36 -59.37 59.45 24.31
N PRO A 37 -60.12 58.32 24.16
CA PRO A 37 -59.57 56.97 24.33
C PRO A 37 -58.62 56.56 23.21
N VAL A 38 -57.60 55.77 23.53
CA VAL A 38 -56.74 55.05 22.58
C VAL A 38 -56.95 53.56 22.81
N ASP A 39 -57.34 52.82 21.77
CA ASP A 39 -57.43 51.35 21.85
C ASP A 39 -56.02 50.74 21.98
N PRO A 40 -55.85 49.65 22.75
CA PRO A 40 -54.58 48.95 22.81
C PRO A 40 -54.28 48.33 21.44
N VAL A 41 -53.25 48.87 20.78
CA VAL A 41 -52.72 48.34 19.53
C VAL A 41 -52.24 46.91 19.79
N GLN A 42 -52.90 45.92 19.18
CA GLN A 42 -52.28 44.60 19.02
C GLN A 42 -50.98 44.79 18.25
N PRO A 43 -49.87 44.13 18.63
CA PRO A 43 -48.68 44.12 17.79
C PRO A 43 -49.11 43.61 16.40
N ALA A 44 -48.83 44.40 15.37
CA ALA A 44 -49.13 43.97 14.01
C ALA A 44 -48.09 42.94 13.61
N ASP A 45 -48.51 41.68 13.42
CA ASP A 45 -47.61 40.61 12.99
C ASP A 45 -46.94 41.01 11.66
N VAL A 46 -45.61 41.00 11.66
CA VAL A 46 -44.79 41.42 10.53
C VAL A 46 -44.52 40.20 9.64
N GLU A 47 -44.81 40.31 8.34
CA GLU A 47 -44.43 39.29 7.37
C GLU A 47 -42.92 39.34 7.11
N GLY A 48 -42.23 38.22 7.38
CA GLY A 48 -40.84 37.99 7.03
C GLY A 48 -40.77 36.98 5.88
N THR A 49 -39.92 37.25 4.89
CA THR A 49 -39.69 36.38 3.74
C THR A 49 -38.27 35.82 3.79
N ALA A 50 -38.11 34.51 3.56
CA ALA A 50 -36.83 33.86 3.37
C ALA A 50 -36.82 33.20 1.98
N SER A 51 -35.68 33.26 1.29
CA SER A 51 -35.48 32.55 0.03
C SER A 51 -34.07 31.96 -0.04
N VAL A 52 -33.99 30.74 -0.59
CA VAL A 52 -32.80 29.89 -0.70
C VAL A 52 -32.72 29.40 -2.15
N ASP A 53 -31.52 29.40 -2.73
CA ASP A 53 -31.24 28.85 -4.06
C ASP A 53 -30.38 27.59 -3.87
N PHE A 54 -30.99 26.41 -4.00
CA PHE A 54 -30.33 25.12 -3.83
C PHE A 54 -29.51 24.80 -5.08
N ASN A 55 -28.25 25.26 -5.09
CA ASN A 55 -27.44 25.34 -6.30
C ASN A 55 -25.95 25.00 -6.12
N VAL A 56 -25.56 24.60 -4.92
CA VAL A 56 -24.29 23.90 -4.67
C VAL A 56 -24.59 22.42 -4.55
N PHE A 57 -23.93 21.60 -5.37
CA PHE A 57 -24.11 20.15 -5.38
C PHE A 57 -23.09 19.48 -4.45
N VAL A 58 -23.51 18.44 -3.74
CA VAL A 58 -22.67 17.59 -2.89
C VAL A 58 -23.02 16.14 -3.21
N SER A 59 -22.01 15.31 -3.46
CA SER A 59 -22.17 13.92 -3.89
C SER A 59 -21.03 13.03 -3.40
N GLY A 60 -21.23 11.72 -3.39
CA GLY A 60 -20.17 10.75 -3.12
C GLY A 60 -20.64 9.31 -3.30
N LYS A 61 -19.72 8.36 -3.12
CA LYS A 61 -20.05 6.93 -2.94
C LYS A 61 -20.08 6.59 -1.44
N ALA A 62 -21.02 5.72 -1.05
CA ALA A 62 -21.12 5.14 0.29
C ALA A 62 -20.54 3.72 0.27
N VAL A 63 -19.27 3.58 0.65
CA VAL A 63 -18.50 2.36 0.42
C VAL A 63 -17.78 1.91 1.68
N LYS A 64 -18.07 0.67 2.02
CA LYS A 64 -17.30 -0.19 2.90
C LYS A 64 -17.13 -1.51 2.14
N GLY A 65 -18.25 -2.19 1.90
CA GLY A 65 -18.65 -2.64 0.56
C GLY A 65 -19.78 -1.72 0.08
N THR A 66 -20.34 -1.89 -1.11
CA THR A 66 -21.39 -0.98 -1.62
C THR A 66 -22.61 -0.95 -0.68
N LEU A 67 -23.02 0.24 -0.21
CA LEU A 67 -24.26 0.44 0.57
C LEU A 67 -25.42 0.83 -0.35
N ARG A 68 -26.30 -0.12 -0.71
CA ARG A 68 -27.49 0.13 -1.54
C ARG A 68 -28.71 0.49 -0.69
N GLY A 69 -29.42 1.56 -1.05
CA GLY A 69 -30.68 1.93 -0.40
C GLY A 69 -30.55 2.31 1.09
N ALA A 70 -29.36 2.75 1.51
CA ALA A 70 -29.06 3.21 2.86
C ALA A 70 -29.64 4.62 3.08
N GLU A 71 -30.13 4.91 4.29
CA GLU A 71 -30.73 6.20 4.64
C GLU A 71 -29.66 7.30 4.75
N LEU A 72 -29.88 8.41 4.05
CA LEU A 72 -29.00 9.60 4.03
C LEU A 72 -29.58 10.71 4.91
N VAL A 73 -28.78 11.19 5.87
CA VAL A 73 -29.10 12.34 6.73
C VAL A 73 -27.99 13.40 6.63
N VAL A 74 -28.38 14.66 6.42
CA VAL A 74 -27.45 15.79 6.25
C VAL A 74 -27.70 16.85 7.32
N LYS A 75 -26.63 17.30 7.99
CA LYS A 75 -26.62 18.30 9.07
C LYS A 75 -25.43 19.25 8.94
N GLU A 76 -25.42 20.34 9.71
CA GLU A 76 -24.25 21.20 9.95
C GLU A 76 -23.59 20.78 11.28
N LEU A 77 -22.28 20.51 11.28
CA LEU A 77 -21.50 20.30 12.52
C LEU A 77 -20.98 21.65 13.03
N LYS A 78 -21.44 22.07 14.21
CA LYS A 78 -21.25 23.44 14.70
C LYS A 78 -21.11 23.52 16.22
N GLY A 79 -19.88 23.67 16.72
CA GLY A 79 -19.62 23.77 18.16
C GLY A 79 -19.92 22.45 18.88
N GLY A 80 -19.64 21.33 18.22
CA GLY A 80 -20.00 19.97 18.67
C GLY A 80 -21.46 19.55 18.42
N GLU A 81 -22.39 20.49 18.22
CA GLU A 81 -23.79 20.14 17.95
C GLU A 81 -24.06 19.88 16.45
N LEU A 82 -24.88 18.87 16.15
CA LEU A 82 -25.33 18.52 14.80
C LEU A 82 -26.67 19.20 14.46
N VAL A 83 -26.59 20.39 13.88
CA VAL A 83 -27.70 21.31 13.59
C VAL A 83 -28.40 20.96 12.27
N ASP A 84 -29.72 21.12 12.18
CA ASP A 84 -30.48 20.85 10.95
C ASP A 84 -30.17 21.87 9.85
N VAL A 85 -29.68 21.40 8.70
CA VAL A 85 -29.41 22.20 7.50
C VAL A 85 -30.51 21.97 6.45
N ALA A 86 -30.73 22.94 5.56
CA ALA A 86 -31.66 22.76 4.44
C ALA A 86 -30.95 22.12 3.23
N TYR A 87 -31.54 21.06 2.67
CA TYR A 87 -31.03 20.38 1.47
C TYR A 87 -32.18 19.88 0.58
N ARG A 88 -31.89 19.58 -0.70
CA ARG A 88 -32.87 19.12 -1.71
C ARG A 88 -32.28 18.07 -2.63
N SER A 89 -33.12 17.21 -3.21
CA SER A 89 -32.71 16.21 -4.22
C SER A 89 -32.60 16.77 -5.64
N ASN A 90 -33.02 18.01 -5.87
CA ASN A 90 -33.07 18.67 -7.17
C ASN A 90 -32.63 20.13 -7.04
N LEU A 91 -32.09 20.70 -8.12
CA LEU A 91 -31.75 22.12 -8.24
C LEU A 91 -33.05 22.96 -8.27
N GLU A 92 -33.34 23.69 -7.18
CA GLU A 92 -34.53 24.54 -7.06
C GLU A 92 -34.30 25.82 -6.26
N THR A 93 -35.11 26.86 -6.51
CA THR A 93 -35.16 28.07 -5.68
C THR A 93 -36.45 28.07 -4.87
N VAL A 94 -36.36 28.12 -3.54
CA VAL A 94 -37.51 28.12 -2.63
C VAL A 94 -37.69 29.51 -2.01
N GLU A 95 -38.94 29.97 -1.88
CA GLU A 95 -39.33 31.12 -1.05
C GLU A 95 -40.38 30.69 -0.03
N LYS A 96 -40.22 31.14 1.23
CA LYS A 96 -41.18 30.94 2.32
C LYS A 96 -41.45 32.24 3.06
N LYS A 97 -42.62 32.29 3.70
CA LYS A 97 -43.15 33.45 4.39
C LYS A 97 -43.79 33.05 5.70
N ALA A 98 -43.47 33.78 6.75
CA ALA A 98 -44.06 33.63 8.08
C ALA A 98 -44.35 34.99 8.70
N THR A 99 -45.12 35.02 9.78
CA THR A 99 -45.61 36.24 10.43
C THR A 99 -45.38 36.16 11.93
N ALA A 100 -44.66 37.13 12.50
CA ALA A 100 -44.30 37.14 13.91
C ALA A 100 -44.29 38.57 14.50
N ALA A 101 -44.06 38.68 15.81
CA ALA A 101 -44.01 39.96 16.52
C ALA A 101 -42.86 40.90 16.06
N SER A 102 -41.87 40.36 15.35
CA SER A 102 -40.81 41.11 14.69
C SER A 102 -40.40 40.50 13.35
N GLU A 103 -39.84 41.33 12.47
CA GLU A 103 -39.30 40.92 11.16
C GLU A 103 -38.22 39.83 11.28
N ALA A 104 -37.38 39.91 12.31
CA ALA A 104 -36.30 38.93 12.55
C ALA A 104 -36.86 37.55 12.94
N GLU A 105 -37.85 37.50 13.83
CA GLU A 105 -38.53 36.25 14.20
C GLU A 105 -39.30 35.67 13.00
N ALA A 106 -39.91 36.53 12.18
CA ALA A 106 -40.66 36.11 10.99
C ALA A 106 -39.75 35.54 9.89
N VAL A 107 -38.58 36.15 9.65
CA VAL A 107 -37.55 35.59 8.75
C VAL A 107 -36.96 34.30 9.32
N ALA A 108 -36.76 34.19 10.64
CA ALA A 108 -36.29 32.96 11.27
C ALA A 108 -37.32 31.81 11.14
N GLN A 109 -38.61 32.08 11.33
CA GLN A 109 -39.68 31.11 11.08
C GLN A 109 -39.76 30.71 9.59
N ALA A 110 -39.62 31.66 8.66
CA ALA A 110 -39.59 31.37 7.23
C ALA A 110 -38.39 30.50 6.84
N LYS A 111 -37.20 30.70 7.44
CA LYS A 111 -36.05 29.80 7.29
C LYS A 111 -36.30 28.41 7.88
N SER A 112 -36.88 28.34 9.07
CA SER A 112 -37.23 27.07 9.73
C SER A 112 -38.20 26.23 8.89
N GLN A 113 -39.16 26.87 8.19
CA GLN A 113 -40.01 26.19 7.21
C GLN A 113 -39.20 25.55 6.08
N ILE A 114 -38.24 26.28 5.48
CA ILE A 114 -37.38 25.76 4.38
C ILE A 114 -36.58 24.53 4.84
N VAL A 115 -36.02 24.58 6.06
CA VAL A 115 -35.29 23.45 6.67
C VAL A 115 -36.22 22.25 6.90
N SER A 116 -37.42 22.48 7.47
CA SER A 116 -38.40 21.42 7.74
C SER A 116 -39.03 20.78 6.49
N GLU A 117 -38.80 21.37 5.31
CA GLU A 117 -39.21 20.83 4.00
C GLU A 117 -38.06 20.14 3.25
N SER A 118 -36.93 19.86 3.93
CA SER A 118 -35.90 18.97 3.38
C SER A 118 -36.42 17.52 3.30
N PRO A 119 -35.89 16.68 2.38
CA PRO A 119 -36.39 15.31 2.20
C PRO A 119 -36.39 14.51 3.51
N ALA A 120 -37.54 13.94 3.86
CA ALA A 120 -37.70 13.13 5.07
C ALA A 120 -36.98 11.77 4.99
N SER A 121 -36.61 11.36 3.78
CA SER A 121 -35.62 10.32 3.50
C SER A 121 -35.02 10.58 2.11
N LEU A 122 -33.69 10.64 2.04
CA LEU A 122 -32.93 10.35 0.82
C LEU A 122 -32.27 8.99 1.02
N VAL A 123 -31.96 8.29 -0.08
CA VAL A 123 -31.29 6.98 -0.03
C VAL A 123 -30.19 6.89 -1.07
N THR A 124 -29.19 6.06 -0.81
CA THR A 124 -28.15 5.69 -1.80
C THR A 124 -28.73 4.85 -2.94
N ALA A 125 -28.13 4.96 -4.12
CA ALA A 125 -28.47 4.15 -5.30
C ALA A 125 -27.90 2.72 -5.21
N ASP A 126 -28.10 1.93 -6.26
CA ASP A 126 -27.68 0.51 -6.30
C ASP A 126 -26.15 0.31 -6.31
N ASP A 127 -25.40 1.34 -6.73
CA ASP A 127 -23.95 1.47 -6.72
C ASP A 127 -23.41 2.24 -5.49
N GLY A 128 -24.26 2.52 -4.51
CA GLY A 128 -23.91 3.28 -3.31
C GLY A 128 -23.71 4.78 -3.55
N THR A 129 -23.91 5.30 -4.76
CA THR A 129 -23.83 6.74 -5.01
C THR A 129 -24.97 7.50 -4.33
N TYR A 130 -24.69 8.76 -3.97
CA TYR A 130 -25.70 9.69 -3.47
C TYR A 130 -25.37 11.13 -3.86
N GLY A 131 -26.39 11.99 -3.89
CA GLY A 131 -26.22 13.41 -4.21
C GLY A 131 -27.38 14.30 -3.76
N PHE A 132 -27.07 15.53 -3.39
CA PHE A 132 -28.04 16.54 -2.98
C PHE A 132 -27.54 17.97 -3.24
N TYR A 133 -28.46 18.94 -3.13
CA TYR A 133 -28.21 20.36 -3.32
C TYR A 133 -28.42 21.13 -2.02
N ILE A 134 -27.52 22.08 -1.71
CA ILE A 134 -27.58 22.99 -0.56
C ILE A 134 -27.67 24.45 -1.01
N ASP A 135 -28.04 25.34 -0.07
CA ASP A 135 -28.07 26.79 -0.29
C ASP A 135 -26.73 27.30 -0.83
N GLN A 136 -26.75 28.05 -1.94
CA GLN A 136 -25.57 28.74 -2.48
C GLN A 136 -24.87 29.64 -1.43
N GLN A 137 -25.61 30.10 -0.41
CA GLN A 137 -25.11 30.93 0.68
C GLN A 137 -24.52 30.14 1.86
N PHE A 138 -24.61 28.81 1.86
CA PHE A 138 -24.06 27.99 2.94
C PHE A 138 -22.53 28.05 2.97
N SER A 139 -21.96 28.07 4.17
CA SER A 139 -20.54 27.85 4.40
C SER A 139 -20.32 27.40 5.84
N GLY A 140 -19.43 26.43 6.03
CA GLY A 140 -19.26 25.65 7.25
C GLY A 140 -19.13 24.16 6.94
N ALA A 141 -19.06 23.33 7.98
CA ALA A 141 -18.94 21.89 7.84
C ALA A 141 -20.32 21.21 7.71
N LEU A 142 -20.51 20.47 6.62
CA LEU A 142 -21.60 19.49 6.53
C LEU A 142 -21.17 18.20 7.22
N TYR A 143 -22.05 17.64 8.04
CA TYR A 143 -21.96 16.28 8.57
C TYR A 143 -22.99 15.44 7.81
N ILE A 144 -22.52 14.39 7.15
CA ILE A 144 -23.34 13.50 6.34
C ILE A 144 -23.26 12.10 6.98
N THR A 145 -24.42 11.55 7.32
CA THR A 145 -24.56 10.19 7.86
C THR A 145 -25.29 9.32 6.84
N ILE A 146 -24.77 8.11 6.62
CA ILE A 146 -25.34 7.10 5.73
C ILE A 146 -25.51 5.80 6.52
N LYS A 147 -26.72 5.24 6.49
CA LYS A 147 -27.09 4.18 7.43
C LYS A 147 -27.89 3.04 6.80
N THR A 148 -27.44 1.80 7.03
CA THR A 148 -28.26 0.60 6.85
C THR A 148 -28.83 0.12 8.19
N THR A 149 -29.86 -0.73 8.12
CA THR A 149 -30.31 -1.53 9.27
C THR A 149 -30.65 -2.94 8.80
N LYS A 150 -30.82 -3.87 9.75
CA LYS A 150 -31.42 -5.21 9.56
C LYS A 150 -32.85 -5.24 9.00
N SER A 151 -33.38 -4.09 8.57
CA SER A 151 -34.69 -3.94 7.94
C SER A 151 -34.71 -2.95 6.76
N SER A 152 -33.58 -2.30 6.43
CA SER A 152 -33.53 -1.21 5.44
C SER A 152 -32.13 -1.04 4.82
N GLY A 153 -32.08 -1.04 3.48
CA GLY A 153 -30.83 -1.02 2.73
C GLY A 153 -30.14 -2.38 2.70
N PHE A 154 -29.03 -2.46 1.96
CA PHE A 154 -28.17 -3.64 1.84
C PHE A 154 -26.71 -3.22 1.85
N ILE A 155 -25.85 -4.09 2.37
CA ILE A 155 -24.38 -3.99 2.30
C ILE A 155 -23.92 -5.09 1.33
N LYS A 156 -22.98 -4.79 0.43
CA LYS A 156 -22.29 -5.80 -0.38
C LYS A 156 -21.07 -6.35 0.37
N CYS A 157 -20.76 -7.64 0.19
CA CYS A 157 -19.71 -8.32 0.95
C CYS A 157 -18.33 -8.14 0.29
N ASP A 158 -17.54 -7.20 0.84
CA ASP A 158 -16.14 -6.90 0.49
C ASP A 158 -15.11 -7.87 1.13
N ALA A 159 -15.53 -8.66 2.12
CA ALA A 159 -14.76 -9.70 2.80
C ALA A 159 -14.43 -10.86 1.88
N LEU A 160 -13.14 -11.07 1.58
CA LEU A 160 -12.71 -12.27 0.86
C LEU A 160 -13.13 -13.57 1.58
N LEU A 161 -13.04 -13.62 2.91
CA LEU A 161 -13.42 -14.81 3.70
C LEU A 161 -14.92 -14.84 4.09
N GLY A 162 -15.72 -13.92 3.55
CA GLY A 162 -17.17 -13.84 3.75
C GLY A 162 -17.60 -13.04 4.99
N CYS A 163 -18.83 -12.55 4.94
CA CYS A 163 -19.43 -11.66 5.93
C CYS A 163 -20.14 -12.39 7.08
N GLY A 164 -19.93 -13.71 7.22
CA GLY A 164 -20.33 -14.52 8.37
C GLY A 164 -21.64 -15.28 8.19
N ASP A 165 -22.16 -15.83 9.30
CA ASP A 165 -23.40 -16.59 9.33
C ASP A 165 -24.64 -15.68 9.14
N PHE A 166 -25.52 -16.06 8.21
CA PHE A 166 -26.67 -15.26 7.81
C PHE A 166 -28.00 -15.83 8.32
N THR A 167 -28.84 -14.97 8.90
CA THR A 167 -30.24 -15.30 9.20
C THR A 167 -31.14 -14.58 8.21
N ALA A 168 -31.66 -15.33 7.23
CA ALA A 168 -32.57 -14.82 6.21
C ALA A 168 -33.76 -14.04 6.80
N ALA A 169 -33.96 -12.82 6.32
CA ALA A 169 -35.06 -11.94 6.72
C ALA A 169 -36.40 -12.42 6.15
N ASN A 170 -36.39 -13.12 5.01
CA ASN A 170 -37.57 -13.68 4.37
C ASN A 170 -37.27 -14.92 3.50
N GLU A 171 -38.32 -15.63 3.07
CA GLU A 171 -38.22 -16.87 2.28
C GLU A 171 -37.77 -16.69 0.81
N ASN A 172 -37.40 -15.47 0.41
CA ASN A 172 -36.86 -15.13 -0.92
C ASN A 172 -35.45 -14.51 -0.84
N ASP A 173 -34.78 -14.54 0.32
CA ASP A 173 -33.36 -14.17 0.40
C ASP A 173 -32.49 -15.12 -0.43
N VAL A 174 -31.49 -14.56 -1.11
CA VAL A 174 -30.64 -15.29 -2.06
C VAL A 174 -29.62 -16.21 -1.38
N ASN A 175 -29.17 -15.86 -0.17
CA ASN A 175 -28.03 -16.48 0.52
C ASN A 175 -28.46 -17.80 1.21
N SER A 176 -28.82 -18.78 0.38
CA SER A 176 -29.52 -20.01 0.76
C SER A 176 -28.66 -21.03 1.54
N ASN A 177 -27.35 -20.80 1.61
CA ASN A 177 -26.38 -21.57 2.41
C ASN A 177 -26.35 -21.17 3.90
N SER A 178 -27.08 -20.11 4.30
CA SER A 178 -27.06 -19.52 5.65
C SER A 178 -25.72 -18.84 6.02
N LYS A 179 -24.97 -18.40 5.02
CA LYS A 179 -23.79 -17.53 5.15
C LYS A 179 -23.95 -16.28 4.27
N VAL A 180 -22.94 -15.43 4.23
CA VAL A 180 -22.76 -14.39 3.21
C VAL A 180 -21.35 -14.55 2.65
N ASP A 181 -21.23 -14.91 1.40
CA ASP A 181 -19.94 -15.08 0.73
C ASP A 181 -19.49 -13.78 0.03
N PHE A 182 -18.22 -13.71 -0.37
CA PHE A 182 -17.68 -12.58 -1.15
C PHE A 182 -18.55 -12.26 -2.38
N ASN A 183 -18.72 -10.97 -2.69
CA ASN A 183 -19.59 -10.43 -3.76
C ASN A 183 -21.12 -10.56 -3.49
N GLU A 184 -21.57 -11.24 -2.42
CA GLU A 184 -22.99 -11.32 -2.07
C GLU A 184 -23.54 -10.06 -1.36
N TRP A 185 -24.87 -9.92 -1.33
CA TRP A 185 -25.56 -8.82 -0.64
C TRP A 185 -26.21 -9.32 0.66
N TYR A 186 -26.17 -8.51 1.72
CA TYR A 186 -26.79 -8.82 3.00
C TYR A 186 -27.38 -7.58 3.69
N GLN A 187 -28.07 -7.76 4.83
CA GLN A 187 -28.63 -6.67 5.64
C GLN A 187 -28.06 -6.71 7.06
N ASP A 188 -27.38 -5.65 7.47
CA ASP A 188 -26.87 -5.45 8.83
C ASP A 188 -26.94 -3.96 9.23
N ASP A 189 -26.72 -3.68 10.50
CA ASP A 189 -26.70 -2.34 11.07
C ASP A 189 -25.29 -1.72 10.93
N LEU A 190 -25.16 -0.74 10.04
CA LEU A 190 -23.90 -0.01 9.79
C LEU A 190 -24.19 1.49 9.64
N THR A 191 -23.38 2.30 10.31
CA THR A 191 -23.40 3.78 10.20
C THR A 191 -22.06 4.28 9.67
N LEU A 192 -22.04 4.83 8.46
CA LEU A 192 -20.89 5.57 7.90
C LEU A 192 -21.13 7.07 8.00
N ASN A 193 -20.08 7.84 8.28
CA ASN A 193 -20.12 9.30 8.36
C ASN A 193 -19.02 9.94 7.50
N VAL A 194 -19.27 11.17 7.06
CA VAL A 194 -18.25 12.05 6.47
C VAL A 194 -18.53 13.50 6.85
N VAL A 195 -17.46 14.26 7.09
CA VAL A 195 -17.51 15.71 7.29
C VAL A 195 -16.90 16.39 6.07
N LYS A 196 -17.58 17.41 5.52
CA LYS A 196 -17.09 18.17 4.37
C LYS A 196 -17.15 19.67 4.60
N GLU A 197 -16.03 20.36 4.39
CA GLU A 197 -15.98 21.83 4.40
C GLU A 197 -16.63 22.41 3.15
N ILE A 198 -17.57 23.33 3.33
CA ILE A 198 -18.14 24.15 2.25
C ILE A 198 -17.59 25.57 2.34
N THR A 199 -16.64 25.89 1.47
CA THR A 199 -16.05 27.23 1.31
C THR A 199 -17.10 28.24 0.81
N ALA A 200 -17.16 29.44 1.40
CA ALA A 200 -18.13 30.47 1.03
C ALA A 200 -17.99 30.99 -0.42
N GLN A 201 -19.11 31.16 -1.14
CA GLN A 201 -19.09 31.64 -2.53
C GLN A 201 -19.00 33.17 -2.65
N ALA A 202 -18.02 33.65 -3.43
CA ALA A 202 -17.76 35.07 -3.65
C ALA A 202 -18.79 35.80 -4.54
N SER A 203 -19.63 35.09 -5.32
CA SER A 203 -20.72 35.72 -6.08
C SER A 203 -21.88 34.76 -6.35
N ARG A 204 -23.10 35.32 -6.50
CA ARG A 204 -24.29 34.56 -6.94
C ARG A 204 -24.42 34.36 -8.46
N GLN A 205 -23.42 34.74 -9.27
CA GLN A 205 -23.62 35.02 -10.70
C GLN A 205 -23.04 34.02 -11.70
N ALA A 206 -22.17 33.10 -11.28
CA ALA A 206 -21.66 32.04 -12.15
C ALA A 206 -22.50 30.77 -11.98
N ARG A 207 -23.21 30.35 -13.02
CA ARG A 207 -23.83 29.02 -13.15
C ARG A 207 -23.10 28.27 -14.27
N GLY A 208 -22.71 27.02 -14.04
CA GLY A 208 -22.06 26.14 -15.01
C GLY A 208 -23.03 25.61 -16.08
N ALA A 209 -22.56 24.69 -16.92
CA ALA A 209 -23.35 24.13 -18.02
C ALA A 209 -24.67 23.48 -17.55
N GLU A 210 -24.66 22.86 -16.36
CA GLU A 210 -25.81 22.20 -15.74
C GLU A 210 -26.62 23.12 -14.80
N GLY A 211 -26.21 24.38 -14.65
CA GLY A 211 -26.88 25.38 -13.78
C GLY A 211 -26.31 25.50 -12.37
N THR A 212 -25.56 24.50 -11.89
CA THR A 212 -24.84 24.48 -10.59
C THR A 212 -23.81 25.60 -10.47
N THR A 213 -23.43 26.00 -9.25
CA THR A 213 -22.37 27.01 -9.05
C THR A 213 -21.06 26.45 -8.49
N LYS A 214 -21.11 25.30 -7.81
CA LYS A 214 -19.95 24.48 -7.40
C LYS A 214 -20.45 23.06 -7.08
N ALA A 215 -19.59 22.06 -7.26
CA ALA A 215 -19.77 20.68 -6.79
C ALA A 215 -18.72 20.36 -5.69
N TYR A 216 -19.03 19.39 -4.82
CA TYR A 216 -18.12 18.84 -3.82
C TYR A 216 -18.27 17.33 -3.73
N THR A 217 -17.17 16.59 -3.79
CA THR A 217 -17.12 15.15 -3.48
C THR A 217 -16.99 14.94 -1.98
N ALA A 218 -17.81 14.07 -1.41
CA ALA A 218 -17.76 13.66 -0.01
C ALA A 218 -18.09 12.16 0.09
N ASN A 219 -17.11 11.30 -0.18
CA ASN A 219 -17.28 9.86 -0.01
C ASN A 219 -17.48 9.50 1.48
N ALA A 220 -18.22 8.43 1.75
CA ALA A 220 -18.43 7.93 3.11
C ALA A 220 -17.90 6.51 3.24
N THR A 221 -16.86 6.34 4.07
CA THR A 221 -16.09 5.11 4.26
C THR A 221 -15.79 4.88 5.74
N ILE A 222 -15.11 3.77 6.09
CA ILE A 222 -14.58 3.55 7.44
C ILE A 222 -13.66 4.71 7.86
N PHE A 223 -12.73 5.09 6.99
CA PHE A 223 -11.74 6.13 7.25
C PHE A 223 -12.41 7.50 7.46
N THR A 224 -13.35 7.91 6.60
CA THR A 224 -14.08 9.19 6.81
C THR A 224 -14.93 9.17 8.08
N THR A 225 -15.40 8.00 8.50
CA THR A 225 -16.13 7.82 9.76
C THR A 225 -15.21 8.04 10.96
N LEU A 226 -13.94 7.64 10.89
CA LEU A 226 -12.94 7.89 11.94
C LEU A 226 -12.48 9.36 11.96
N ALA A 227 -12.19 9.97 10.81
CA ALA A 227 -11.87 11.40 10.76
C ALA A 227 -13.06 12.28 11.20
N SER A 228 -14.31 11.83 11.01
CA SER A 228 -15.49 12.56 11.50
C SER A 228 -15.53 12.68 13.03
N GLU A 229 -14.94 11.73 13.75
CA GLU A 229 -14.79 11.75 15.21
C GLU A 229 -13.79 12.84 15.63
N LEU A 230 -12.62 12.88 14.98
CA LEU A 230 -11.60 13.91 15.20
C LEU A 230 -12.13 15.32 14.88
N LEU A 231 -12.85 15.48 13.77
CA LEU A 231 -13.45 16.77 13.37
C LEU A 231 -14.61 17.19 14.28
N GLN A 232 -15.38 16.24 14.83
CA GLN A 232 -16.36 16.54 15.87
C GLN A 232 -15.67 17.04 17.15
N LYS A 233 -14.59 16.39 17.60
CA LYS A 233 -13.78 16.81 18.75
C LYS A 233 -13.19 18.22 18.57
N VAL A 234 -12.66 18.54 17.38
CA VAL A 234 -12.24 19.92 17.01
C VAL A 234 -13.38 20.92 17.14
N SER A 235 -14.61 20.54 16.73
CA SER A 235 -15.81 21.38 16.86
C SER A 235 -16.22 21.57 18.33
N GLU A 236 -16.14 20.53 19.16
CA GLU A 236 -16.47 20.55 20.59
C GLU A 236 -15.50 21.44 21.39
N ASP A 237 -14.21 21.40 21.09
CA ASP A 237 -13.19 22.31 21.66
C ASP A 237 -13.29 23.76 21.13
N GLY A 238 -14.20 24.03 20.19
CA GLY A 238 -14.48 25.36 19.65
C GLY A 238 -13.55 25.80 18.52
N GLY A 239 -12.84 24.85 17.90
CA GLY A 239 -12.11 25.06 16.66
C GLY A 239 -13.02 25.33 15.46
N ALA A 240 -12.44 25.88 14.39
CA ALA A 240 -13.07 25.88 13.08
C ALA A 240 -12.88 24.51 12.42
N ILE A 241 -13.81 24.13 11.54
CA ILE A 241 -13.58 23.06 10.57
C ILE A 241 -13.33 23.74 9.23
N ASP A 242 -12.06 23.73 8.84
CA ASP A 242 -11.45 24.29 7.64
C ASP A 242 -10.44 23.29 7.03
N SER A 243 -9.87 23.61 5.86
CA SER A 243 -8.86 22.81 5.15
C SER A 243 -7.78 22.22 6.05
N ASP A 244 -7.28 23.01 7.00
CA ASP A 244 -6.12 22.69 7.82
C ASP A 244 -6.54 21.64 8.88
N SER A 245 -7.72 21.81 9.48
CA SER A 245 -8.33 20.81 10.36
C SER A 245 -8.70 19.50 9.63
N VAL A 246 -9.18 19.59 8.37
CA VAL A 246 -9.59 18.43 7.57
C VAL A 246 -8.39 17.62 7.14
N SER A 247 -7.29 18.26 6.72
CA SER A 247 -6.04 17.56 6.41
C SER A 247 -5.41 16.95 7.66
N ASN A 248 -5.38 17.65 8.80
CA ASN A 248 -4.85 17.07 10.04
C ASN A 248 -5.67 15.85 10.48
N ALA A 249 -7.02 15.91 10.46
CA ALA A 249 -7.87 14.77 10.77
C ALA A 249 -7.71 13.61 9.76
N SER A 250 -7.47 13.92 8.48
CA SER A 250 -7.21 12.94 7.42
C SER A 250 -5.88 12.23 7.65
N LEU A 251 -4.78 12.98 7.76
CA LEU A 251 -3.43 12.48 8.02
C LEU A 251 -3.35 11.70 9.34
N SER A 252 -3.94 12.22 10.43
CA SER A 252 -4.03 11.52 11.72
C SER A 252 -4.78 10.18 11.60
N THR A 253 -5.85 10.11 10.82
CA THR A 253 -6.63 8.87 10.66
C THR A 253 -5.86 7.82 9.88
N LEU A 254 -5.16 8.21 8.81
CA LEU A 254 -4.28 7.32 8.05
C LEU A 254 -3.11 6.84 8.93
N LEU A 255 -2.40 7.75 9.58
CA LEU A 255 -1.22 7.45 10.39
C LEU A 255 -1.52 6.53 11.59
N LEU A 256 -2.64 6.76 12.28
CA LEU A 256 -3.03 5.95 13.44
C LEU A 256 -3.49 4.52 13.06
N LEU A 257 -4.17 4.35 11.92
CA LEU A 257 -4.79 3.07 11.53
C LEU A 257 -3.96 2.26 10.54
N MET A 258 -3.19 2.92 9.67
CA MET A 258 -2.41 2.31 8.59
C MET A 258 -0.91 2.39 8.80
N GLY A 259 -0.43 3.35 9.60
CA GLY A 259 1.00 3.56 9.88
C GLY A 259 1.71 4.42 8.84
N PRO A 260 3.00 4.75 9.05
CA PRO A 260 3.72 5.72 8.23
C PRO A 260 3.81 5.36 6.74
N GLU A 261 4.16 4.11 6.42
CA GLU A 261 4.38 3.68 5.03
C GLU A 261 3.09 3.70 4.20
N ALA A 262 2.01 3.07 4.68
CA ALA A 262 0.71 3.15 4.02
C ALA A 262 0.11 4.56 4.00
N THR A 263 0.48 5.45 4.94
CA THR A 263 0.07 6.87 4.89
C THR A 263 0.77 7.63 3.77
N LYS A 264 2.04 7.32 3.52
CA LYS A 264 2.83 7.81 2.38
C LYS A 264 2.29 7.24 1.06
N ASP A 265 1.94 5.96 0.98
CA ASP A 265 1.34 5.37 -0.24
C ASP A 265 -0.10 5.90 -0.49
N ALA A 266 -0.83 6.26 0.57
CA ALA A 266 -2.14 6.91 0.49
C ALA A 266 -2.07 8.46 0.42
N VAL A 267 -0.94 9.05 0.01
CA VAL A 267 -0.71 10.50 0.14
C VAL A 267 -1.76 11.37 -0.56
N LEU A 268 -2.39 10.90 -1.66
CA LEU A 268 -3.51 11.59 -2.34
C LEU A 268 -4.70 11.90 -1.42
N LEU A 269 -4.83 11.20 -0.30
CA LEU A 269 -5.94 11.36 0.65
C LEU A 269 -5.56 12.10 1.94
N THR A 270 -4.27 12.36 2.20
CA THR A 270 -3.79 13.07 3.40
C THR A 270 -4.31 14.50 3.53
N GLY A 271 -4.68 15.14 2.41
CA GLY A 271 -5.35 16.45 2.41
C GLY A 271 -6.82 16.39 2.81
N ASP A 272 -7.56 15.39 2.32
CA ASP A 272 -8.99 15.19 2.58
C ASP A 272 -9.42 13.79 2.14
N ILE A 273 -9.51 12.85 3.09
CA ILE A 273 -9.89 11.45 2.79
C ILE A 273 -11.30 11.28 2.20
N SER A 274 -12.15 12.32 2.21
CA SER A 274 -13.47 12.26 1.55
C SER A 274 -13.42 12.43 0.03
N LEU A 275 -12.24 12.70 -0.56
CA LEU A 275 -12.05 12.84 -2.00
C LEU A 275 -11.78 11.52 -2.74
N GLY A 276 -11.56 10.41 -2.04
CA GLY A 276 -11.21 9.11 -2.64
C GLY A 276 -11.54 7.93 -1.71
N GLY A 277 -10.74 6.86 -1.78
CA GLY A 277 -10.79 5.71 -0.84
C GLY A 277 -12.10 4.92 -0.79
N ALA A 278 -13.00 5.10 -1.76
CA ALA A 278 -14.37 4.57 -1.75
C ALA A 278 -14.60 3.65 -2.95
N VAL A 279 -13.78 2.62 -3.04
CA VAL A 279 -13.80 1.60 -4.09
C VAL A 279 -14.31 0.29 -3.51
N ASP A 280 -15.35 -0.28 -4.10
CA ASP A 280 -15.79 -1.65 -3.78
C ASP A 280 -15.05 -2.60 -4.71
N PHE A 281 -14.14 -3.40 -4.18
CA PHE A 281 -13.33 -4.33 -4.96
C PHE A 281 -14.18 -5.36 -5.73
N THR A 282 -15.42 -5.64 -5.30
CA THR A 282 -16.36 -6.52 -6.00
C THR A 282 -17.20 -5.80 -7.07
N ASN A 283 -17.07 -4.48 -7.22
CA ASN A 283 -17.84 -3.66 -8.16
C ASN A 283 -17.06 -2.42 -8.61
N VAL A 284 -15.81 -2.62 -9.02
CA VAL A 284 -14.95 -1.54 -9.50
C VAL A 284 -15.53 -0.93 -10.78
N THR A 285 -15.55 0.40 -10.89
CA THR A 285 -16.00 1.09 -12.11
C THR A 285 -14.88 1.93 -12.72
N ALA A 286 -15.07 2.34 -13.97
CA ALA A 286 -14.17 3.22 -14.72
C ALA A 286 -14.13 4.69 -14.20
N GLU A 287 -14.62 4.93 -12.98
CA GLU A 287 -14.45 6.18 -12.23
C GLU A 287 -13.61 5.99 -10.96
N ASP A 288 -13.29 4.73 -10.61
CA ASP A 288 -12.42 4.35 -9.52
C ASP A 288 -10.96 4.30 -10.01
N THR A 289 -10.02 4.18 -9.07
CA THR A 289 -8.59 3.99 -9.36
C THR A 289 -8.03 3.03 -8.32
N ILE A 290 -7.19 2.07 -8.73
CA ILE A 290 -6.58 1.09 -7.83
C ILE A 290 -5.06 1.21 -7.92
N ASP A 291 -4.52 1.94 -6.93
CA ASP A 291 -3.11 2.12 -6.61
C ASP A 291 -2.77 1.45 -5.25
N ALA A 292 -1.50 1.46 -4.84
CA ALA A 292 -1.05 0.80 -3.61
C ALA A 292 -1.75 1.32 -2.35
N GLY A 293 -1.92 2.65 -2.23
CA GLY A 293 -2.67 3.27 -1.15
C GLY A 293 -4.14 2.85 -1.13
N THR A 294 -4.78 2.76 -2.29
CA THR A 294 -6.19 2.31 -2.40
C THR A 294 -6.33 0.83 -2.09
N LEU A 295 -5.40 -0.03 -2.51
CA LEU A 295 -5.37 -1.43 -2.10
C LEU A 295 -5.16 -1.60 -0.59
N ALA A 296 -4.30 -0.80 0.04
CA ALA A 296 -4.11 -0.83 1.48
C ALA A 296 -5.39 -0.43 2.24
N LEU A 297 -6.11 0.60 1.74
CA LEU A 297 -7.42 1.02 2.27
C LEU A 297 -8.48 -0.08 2.12
N ILE A 298 -8.56 -0.73 0.95
CA ILE A 298 -9.45 -1.86 0.67
C ILE A 298 -9.13 -3.05 1.60
N ASN A 299 -7.84 -3.40 1.73
CA ASN A 299 -7.38 -4.52 2.52
C ASN A 299 -7.72 -4.33 4.02
N VAL A 300 -7.43 -3.16 4.59
CA VAL A 300 -7.81 -2.81 5.96
C VAL A 300 -9.34 -2.83 6.13
N ALA A 301 -10.12 -2.32 5.18
CA ALA A 301 -11.59 -2.30 5.26
C ALA A 301 -12.23 -3.70 5.18
N SER A 302 -11.71 -4.56 4.29
CA SER A 302 -12.10 -5.97 4.13
C SER A 302 -11.71 -6.77 5.38
N THR A 303 -10.52 -6.55 5.93
CA THR A 303 -10.04 -7.16 7.17
C THR A 303 -10.91 -6.78 8.38
N ILE A 304 -11.32 -5.51 8.49
CA ILE A 304 -12.29 -5.05 9.51
C ILE A 304 -13.65 -5.77 9.37
N GLN A 305 -14.04 -6.23 8.16
CA GLN A 305 -15.19 -7.13 8.00
C GLN A 305 -14.91 -8.53 8.52
N ASN A 306 -13.78 -9.13 8.11
CA ASN A 306 -13.39 -10.49 8.49
C ASN A 306 -13.37 -10.64 10.02
N ILE A 307 -12.87 -9.63 10.73
CA ILE A 307 -12.83 -9.61 12.21
C ILE A 307 -14.25 -9.54 12.80
N ALA A 308 -15.13 -8.70 12.24
CA ALA A 308 -16.52 -8.63 12.68
C ALA A 308 -17.29 -9.94 12.41
N SER A 309 -17.06 -10.60 11.26
CA SER A 309 -17.77 -11.82 10.86
C SER A 309 -17.27 -13.10 11.52
N SER A 310 -15.98 -13.19 11.86
CA SER A 310 -15.36 -14.38 12.47
C SER A 310 -15.43 -14.44 14.00
N SER A 311 -15.78 -13.33 14.66
CA SER A 311 -15.73 -13.21 16.13
C SER A 311 -16.75 -14.12 16.85
N ASN A 312 -16.27 -15.23 17.43
CA ASN A 312 -17.08 -16.16 18.24
C ASN A 312 -17.75 -15.50 19.48
N ASP A 313 -17.26 -14.35 19.91
CA ASP A 313 -17.81 -13.57 21.03
C ASP A 313 -19.02 -12.71 20.64
N GLY A 314 -19.38 -12.66 19.36
CA GLY A 314 -20.56 -11.95 18.86
C GLY A 314 -20.38 -10.43 18.75
N SER A 315 -19.18 -9.98 18.33
CA SER A 315 -18.99 -8.59 17.95
C SER A 315 -19.75 -8.29 16.64
N SER A 316 -20.11 -7.03 16.43
CA SER A 316 -20.66 -6.54 15.16
C SER A 316 -19.76 -5.49 14.54
N LEU A 317 -19.94 -5.22 13.25
CA LEU A 317 -19.19 -4.20 12.51
C LEU A 317 -19.26 -2.81 13.19
N GLU A 318 -20.45 -2.39 13.65
CA GLU A 318 -20.62 -1.15 14.43
C GLU A 318 -19.85 -1.17 15.77
N SER A 319 -19.69 -2.33 16.41
CA SER A 319 -18.88 -2.46 17.64
C SER A 319 -17.37 -2.37 17.38
N VAL A 320 -16.88 -2.97 16.28
CA VAL A 320 -15.48 -2.83 15.85
C VAL A 320 -15.18 -1.37 15.50
N LEU A 321 -16.06 -0.72 14.73
CA LEU A 321 -15.95 0.71 14.42
C LEU A 321 -16.02 1.60 15.67
N THR A 322 -16.80 1.23 16.69
CA THR A 322 -16.84 1.97 17.97
C THR A 322 -15.50 1.88 18.72
N THR A 323 -14.86 0.71 18.73
CA THR A 323 -13.53 0.54 19.34
C THR A 323 -12.44 1.29 18.56
N LEU A 324 -12.49 1.30 17.22
CA LEU A 324 -11.57 2.09 16.40
C LEU A 324 -11.74 3.60 16.62
N LYS A 325 -12.99 4.10 16.70
CA LYS A 325 -13.27 5.51 17.07
C LYS A 325 -12.65 5.89 18.41
N GLN A 326 -12.75 5.01 19.41
CA GLN A 326 -12.16 5.24 20.73
C GLN A 326 -10.62 5.35 20.63
N GLY A 327 -9.94 4.42 19.96
CA GLY A 327 -8.48 4.46 19.79
C GLY A 327 -7.98 5.69 19.00
N VAL A 328 -8.70 6.08 17.94
CA VAL A 328 -8.41 7.31 17.18
C VAL A 328 -8.65 8.57 18.03
N SER A 329 -9.74 8.62 18.82
CA SER A 329 -9.99 9.72 19.77
C SER A 329 -9.00 9.79 20.92
N ASP A 330 -8.44 8.65 21.35
CA ASP A 330 -7.37 8.55 22.35
C ASP A 330 -5.97 8.81 21.76
N GLY A 331 -5.84 8.92 20.43
CA GLY A 331 -4.59 9.15 19.72
C GLY A 331 -3.62 7.95 19.75
N SER A 332 -4.12 6.73 19.96
CA SER A 332 -3.32 5.50 19.93
C SER A 332 -4.18 4.26 19.68
N LEU A 333 -3.85 3.53 18.60
CA LEU A 333 -4.40 2.20 18.28
C LEU A 333 -3.39 1.11 18.68
N LYS A 334 -2.21 1.12 18.05
CA LYS A 334 -1.00 0.42 18.52
C LYS A 334 -0.57 0.99 19.87
N ASP A 335 -0.09 0.13 20.77
CA ASP A 335 0.26 0.43 22.18
C ASP A 335 -0.82 1.18 23.01
N SER A 336 -2.09 1.08 22.62
CA SER A 336 -3.17 1.78 23.32
C SER A 336 -3.29 1.33 24.78
N ASN A 337 -3.44 2.29 25.69
CA ASN A 337 -3.64 2.02 27.12
C ASN A 337 -5.04 1.44 27.42
N ASN A 338 -5.89 1.29 26.40
CA ASN A 338 -7.21 0.69 26.46
C ASN A 338 -7.13 -0.76 25.96
N GLU A 339 -7.29 -1.73 26.88
CA GLU A 339 -7.15 -3.17 26.61
C GLU A 339 -7.97 -3.65 25.39
N ALA A 340 -9.17 -3.10 25.18
CA ALA A 340 -10.03 -3.47 24.06
C ALA A 340 -9.55 -2.89 22.71
N VAL A 341 -8.90 -1.74 22.73
CA VAL A 341 -8.31 -1.11 21.55
C VAL A 341 -7.02 -1.82 21.15
N ALA A 342 -6.13 -2.08 22.11
CA ALA A 342 -4.89 -2.80 21.88
C ALA A 342 -5.14 -4.22 21.35
N ALA A 343 -6.09 -4.96 21.94
CA ALA A 343 -6.46 -6.29 21.45
C ALA A 343 -6.98 -6.27 20.01
N LEU A 344 -7.83 -5.29 19.66
CA LEU A 344 -8.31 -5.12 18.29
C LEU A 344 -7.19 -4.75 17.31
N ALA A 345 -6.24 -3.90 17.72
CA ALA A 345 -5.10 -3.54 16.89
C ALA A 345 -4.21 -4.77 16.59
N THR A 346 -3.91 -5.62 17.58
CA THR A 346 -3.18 -6.87 17.37
C THR A 346 -3.92 -7.82 16.42
N THR A 347 -5.23 -8.02 16.61
CA THR A 347 -6.03 -8.86 15.68
C THR A 347 -6.07 -8.27 14.27
N LEU A 348 -6.15 -6.94 14.12
CA LEU A 348 -6.12 -6.28 12.82
C LEU A 348 -4.78 -6.48 12.10
N GLN A 349 -3.66 -6.43 12.83
CA GLN A 349 -2.34 -6.70 12.25
C GLN A 349 -2.19 -8.14 11.74
N GLU A 350 -2.60 -9.12 12.54
CA GLU A 350 -2.50 -10.53 12.17
C GLU A 350 -3.35 -10.86 10.94
N GLU A 351 -4.56 -10.31 10.86
CA GLU A 351 -5.49 -10.58 9.75
C GLU A 351 -5.19 -9.76 8.49
N VAL A 352 -4.61 -8.55 8.59
CA VAL A 352 -4.29 -7.74 7.40
C VAL A 352 -3.09 -8.31 6.63
N ASN A 353 -2.08 -8.85 7.33
CA ASN A 353 -0.89 -9.44 6.71
C ASN A 353 -1.23 -10.76 5.98
N LYS A 354 -2.14 -11.54 6.57
CA LYS A 354 -2.80 -12.69 5.92
C LYS A 354 -3.54 -12.23 4.66
N THR A 355 -4.44 -11.25 4.79
CA THR A 355 -5.30 -10.80 3.69
C THR A 355 -4.51 -10.13 2.55
N ALA A 356 -3.42 -9.42 2.85
CA ALA A 356 -2.49 -8.82 1.88
C ALA A 356 -1.90 -9.87 0.93
N THR A 357 -1.50 -11.03 1.47
CA THR A 357 -0.96 -12.15 0.68
C THR A 357 -2.00 -12.70 -0.31
N VAL A 358 -3.29 -12.64 0.05
CA VAL A 358 -4.38 -12.98 -0.87
C VAL A 358 -4.55 -11.90 -1.95
N PHE A 359 -4.43 -10.60 -1.62
CA PHE A 359 -4.48 -9.52 -2.63
C PHE A 359 -3.35 -9.63 -3.67
N VAL A 360 -2.12 -9.95 -3.26
CA VAL A 360 -1.00 -10.24 -4.18
C VAL A 360 -1.34 -11.44 -5.09
N ALA A 361 -1.87 -12.53 -4.52
CA ALA A 361 -2.29 -13.68 -5.31
C ALA A 361 -3.42 -13.33 -6.31
N ILE A 362 -4.35 -12.46 -5.93
CA ILE A 362 -5.45 -11.99 -6.80
C ILE A 362 -4.92 -11.13 -7.95
N ALA A 363 -4.05 -10.16 -7.67
CA ALA A 363 -3.40 -9.35 -8.69
C ALA A 363 -2.73 -10.23 -9.76
N SER A 364 -2.02 -11.27 -9.30
CA SER A 364 -1.32 -12.25 -10.15
C SER A 364 -2.19 -13.05 -11.12
N GLY A 365 -3.53 -13.02 -10.99
CA GLY A 365 -4.49 -13.69 -11.87
C GLY A 365 -4.47 -15.23 -11.88
N ASP A 366 -3.50 -15.88 -11.20
CA ASP A 366 -3.36 -17.32 -11.15
C ASP A 366 -4.33 -17.93 -10.12
N VAL A 367 -5.43 -18.49 -10.61
CA VAL A 367 -6.50 -19.12 -9.82
C VAL A 367 -5.99 -20.19 -8.85
N GLU A 368 -4.87 -20.89 -9.13
CA GLU A 368 -4.28 -21.84 -8.17
C GLU A 368 -3.44 -21.15 -7.09
N ALA A 369 -2.79 -20.02 -7.39
CA ALA A 369 -2.11 -19.19 -6.40
C ALA A 369 -3.12 -18.53 -5.44
N ILE A 370 -4.25 -18.03 -5.97
CA ILE A 370 -5.35 -17.48 -5.16
C ILE A 370 -5.88 -18.55 -4.19
N LYS A 371 -6.10 -19.79 -4.66
CA LYS A 371 -6.48 -20.91 -3.78
C LYS A 371 -5.45 -21.23 -2.71
N ALA A 372 -4.16 -21.19 -3.06
CA ALA A 372 -3.09 -21.46 -2.10
C ALA A 372 -3.07 -20.42 -0.97
N ALA A 373 -3.10 -19.13 -1.31
CA ALA A 373 -3.19 -18.04 -0.33
C ALA A 373 -4.47 -18.12 0.51
N LEU A 374 -5.63 -18.37 -0.13
CA LEU A 374 -6.91 -18.59 0.58
C LEU A 374 -6.87 -19.81 1.51
N LYS A 375 -6.15 -20.87 1.15
CA LYS A 375 -5.99 -22.07 1.99
C LYS A 375 -5.09 -21.82 3.21
N GLU A 376 -4.08 -20.97 3.06
CA GLU A 376 -3.19 -20.59 4.16
C GLU A 376 -3.93 -19.75 5.21
N VAL A 377 -4.72 -18.76 4.78
CA VAL A 377 -5.49 -17.90 5.70
C VAL A 377 -6.74 -18.58 6.25
N ALA A 378 -7.35 -19.53 5.51
CA ALA A 378 -8.59 -20.21 5.89
C ALA A 378 -8.52 -21.75 5.67
N PRO A 379 -7.67 -22.48 6.44
CA PRO A 379 -7.39 -23.90 6.21
C PRO A 379 -8.59 -24.83 6.40
N ASP A 380 -9.61 -24.41 7.15
CA ASP A 380 -10.86 -25.16 7.37
C ASP A 380 -11.83 -25.10 6.16
N LEU A 381 -11.60 -24.22 5.18
CA LEU A 381 -12.41 -24.21 3.95
C LEU A 381 -12.14 -25.46 3.09
N SER A 382 -13.21 -26.03 2.55
CA SER A 382 -13.16 -27.13 1.59
C SER A 382 -12.72 -26.64 0.21
N ASP A 383 -11.98 -27.49 -0.51
CA ASP A 383 -11.41 -27.21 -1.84
C ASP A 383 -12.45 -26.66 -2.84
N ASP A 384 -13.69 -27.19 -2.84
CA ASP A 384 -14.79 -26.68 -3.68
C ASP A 384 -15.17 -25.21 -3.39
N ALA A 385 -15.10 -24.77 -2.13
CA ALA A 385 -15.39 -23.39 -1.72
C ALA A 385 -14.22 -22.45 -1.99
N LEU A 386 -12.98 -22.95 -1.85
CA LEU A 386 -11.76 -22.25 -2.25
C LEU A 386 -11.71 -22.04 -3.77
N ASN A 387 -12.19 -23.01 -4.56
CA ASN A 387 -12.38 -22.85 -6.00
C ASN A 387 -13.35 -21.72 -6.33
N GLU A 388 -14.57 -21.74 -5.77
CA GLU A 388 -15.60 -20.72 -6.04
C GLU A 388 -15.14 -19.32 -5.61
N LEU A 389 -14.46 -19.20 -4.47
CA LEU A 389 -13.94 -17.93 -3.98
C LEU A 389 -12.77 -17.41 -4.85
N ALA A 390 -11.85 -18.28 -5.27
CA ALA A 390 -10.75 -17.89 -6.16
C ALA A 390 -11.25 -17.43 -7.54
N GLU A 391 -12.29 -18.08 -8.09
CA GLU A 391 -12.96 -17.65 -9.32
C GLU A 391 -13.62 -16.27 -9.14
N LYS A 392 -14.43 -16.06 -8.08
CA LYS A 392 -15.04 -14.74 -7.78
C LYS A 392 -14.02 -13.63 -7.55
N ALA A 393 -12.88 -13.94 -6.93
CA ALA A 393 -11.81 -12.99 -6.67
C ALA A 393 -11.04 -12.63 -7.96
N LYS A 394 -10.87 -13.59 -8.88
CA LYS A 394 -10.36 -13.31 -10.22
C LYS A 394 -11.33 -12.45 -11.03
N ASP A 395 -12.63 -12.78 -11.03
CA ASP A 395 -13.67 -11.98 -11.72
C ASP A 395 -13.68 -10.51 -11.26
N ALA A 396 -13.53 -10.26 -9.96
CA ALA A 396 -13.44 -8.92 -9.37
C ALA A 396 -12.21 -8.14 -9.88
N ARG A 397 -11.06 -8.81 -9.97
CA ARG A 397 -9.80 -8.27 -10.47
C ARG A 397 -9.83 -8.03 -11.99
N ASP A 398 -10.44 -8.93 -12.75
CA ASP A 398 -10.63 -8.76 -14.19
C ASP A 398 -11.57 -7.58 -14.46
N GLN A 399 -12.66 -7.43 -13.69
CA GLN A 399 -13.55 -6.26 -13.78
C GLN A 399 -12.79 -4.93 -13.55
N ALA A 400 -11.83 -4.88 -12.63
CA ALA A 400 -11.04 -3.66 -12.38
C ALA A 400 -10.14 -3.26 -13.56
N ILE A 401 -9.63 -4.23 -14.30
CA ILE A 401 -8.78 -4.05 -15.49
C ILE A 401 -9.65 -3.76 -16.73
N GLU A 402 -10.77 -4.46 -16.90
CA GLU A 402 -11.78 -4.18 -17.95
C GLU A 402 -12.39 -2.78 -17.79
N SER A 403 -12.60 -2.33 -16.55
CA SER A 403 -13.03 -0.96 -16.28
C SER A 403 -11.91 0.07 -16.41
N GLY A 404 -10.65 -0.32 -16.60
CA GLY A 404 -9.50 0.59 -16.65
C GLY A 404 -9.30 1.42 -15.38
N ALA A 405 -9.74 0.91 -14.22
CA ALA A 405 -9.44 1.52 -12.92
C ALA A 405 -7.99 1.23 -12.48
N THR A 406 -7.39 0.21 -13.08
CA THR A 406 -5.96 -0.09 -13.05
C THR A 406 -5.61 -0.88 -14.32
N ASP A 407 -4.34 -1.19 -14.52
CA ASP A 407 -3.89 -2.15 -15.52
C ASP A 407 -3.22 -3.37 -14.88
N GLU A 408 -2.85 -4.33 -15.72
CA GLU A 408 -2.46 -5.65 -15.28
C GLU A 408 -1.05 -5.71 -14.67
N ASP A 409 -0.16 -4.79 -15.06
CA ASP A 409 1.19 -4.67 -14.52
C ASP A 409 1.16 -3.76 -13.28
N ALA A 410 0.45 -2.63 -13.36
CA ALA A 410 0.24 -1.71 -12.25
C ALA A 410 -0.45 -2.36 -11.05
N LEU A 411 -1.34 -3.34 -11.26
CA LEU A 411 -1.99 -4.09 -10.19
C LEU A 411 -1.07 -5.12 -9.52
N GLU A 412 -0.16 -5.77 -10.26
CA GLU A 412 0.84 -6.67 -9.65
C GLU A 412 1.82 -5.87 -8.77
N ASP A 413 2.32 -4.72 -9.25
CA ASP A 413 3.18 -3.81 -8.46
C ASP A 413 2.43 -3.23 -7.22
N ALA A 414 1.24 -2.66 -7.44
CA ALA A 414 0.47 -2.02 -6.36
C ALA A 414 0.06 -2.99 -5.25
N ALA A 415 -0.12 -4.28 -5.54
CA ALA A 415 -0.45 -5.28 -4.53
C ALA A 415 0.76 -5.65 -3.65
N GLU A 416 1.98 -5.76 -4.20
CA GLU A 416 3.19 -6.01 -3.40
C GLU A 416 3.61 -4.78 -2.60
N ASP A 417 3.46 -3.56 -3.13
CA ASP A 417 3.67 -2.34 -2.34
C ASP A 417 2.60 -2.19 -1.25
N SER A 418 1.31 -2.39 -1.58
CA SER A 418 0.24 -2.43 -0.58
C SER A 418 0.44 -3.48 0.51
N LYS A 419 1.12 -4.60 0.20
CA LYS A 419 1.45 -5.63 1.19
C LYS A 419 2.50 -5.12 2.17
N LYS A 420 3.64 -4.61 1.69
CA LYS A 420 4.69 -3.99 2.52
C LYS A 420 4.10 -2.88 3.40
N ALA A 421 3.24 -2.06 2.82
CA ALA A 421 2.63 -0.90 3.46
C ALA A 421 1.78 -1.26 4.70
N VAL A 422 1.19 -2.47 4.75
CA VAL A 422 0.38 -2.93 5.89
C VAL A 422 1.11 -3.87 6.84
N GLU A 423 2.36 -4.26 6.55
CA GLU A 423 3.14 -5.20 7.38
C GLU A 423 3.25 -4.75 8.85
N ASP A 424 3.24 -3.43 9.08
CA ASP A 424 3.16 -2.80 10.41
C ASP A 424 2.18 -1.61 10.43
N LEU A 425 0.92 -1.88 10.82
CA LEU A 425 -0.18 -0.93 10.92
C LEU A 425 -0.05 0.00 12.13
N GLY A 426 -0.37 1.27 11.90
CA GLY A 426 -0.35 2.29 12.93
C GLY A 426 1.08 2.71 13.30
N CYS A 427 1.22 3.40 14.42
CA CYS A 427 2.44 4.11 14.80
C CYS A 427 2.71 3.96 16.30
N GLN A 428 3.96 4.20 16.73
CA GLN A 428 4.32 4.24 18.16
C GLN A 428 5.08 5.53 18.51
N GLY A 429 4.80 6.07 19.70
CA GLY A 429 5.56 7.20 20.26
C GLY A 429 5.58 8.43 19.34
N ASP A 430 6.79 8.89 19.01
CA ASP A 430 7.00 10.09 18.18
C ASP A 430 6.63 9.85 16.69
N GLU A 431 6.50 8.60 16.23
CA GLU A 431 6.08 8.25 14.85
C GLU A 431 4.60 8.56 14.60
N CYS A 432 3.79 8.68 15.66
CA CYS A 432 2.40 9.14 15.56
C CYS A 432 2.27 10.65 15.39
N ASN A 433 3.38 11.40 15.29
CA ASN A 433 3.35 12.84 15.15
C ASN A 433 3.14 13.25 13.68
N THR A 434 2.01 13.89 13.39
CA THR A 434 1.75 14.52 12.08
C THR A 434 2.78 15.58 11.70
N ASP A 435 3.47 16.16 12.70
CA ASP A 435 4.52 17.16 12.51
C ASP A 435 5.92 16.52 12.35
N ASP A 436 6.04 15.18 12.22
CA ASP A 436 7.35 14.56 12.00
C ASP A 436 7.97 14.92 10.65
N THR A 437 9.25 15.31 10.69
CA THR A 437 9.97 15.82 9.53
C THR A 437 10.32 14.72 8.52
N THR A 438 10.41 13.46 8.93
CA THR A 438 10.64 12.31 8.04
C THR A 438 9.36 12.02 7.27
N LEU A 439 8.27 11.76 7.98
CA LEU A 439 6.93 11.54 7.41
C LEU A 439 6.51 12.65 6.43
N ILE A 440 6.74 13.92 6.79
CA ILE A 440 6.45 15.09 5.94
C ILE A 440 7.30 15.08 4.66
N ASN A 441 8.61 14.79 4.76
CA ASN A 441 9.51 14.79 3.60
C ASN A 441 9.20 13.65 2.64
N ASP A 442 8.92 12.46 3.17
CA ASP A 442 8.67 11.26 2.35
C ASP A 442 7.27 11.31 1.72
N SER A 443 6.26 11.80 2.45
CA SER A 443 4.95 12.15 1.87
C SER A 443 5.08 13.22 0.77
N LEU A 444 5.95 14.23 0.96
CA LEU A 444 6.19 15.26 -0.05
C LEU A 444 6.99 14.73 -1.26
N ALA A 445 7.84 13.72 -1.08
CA ALA A 445 8.52 13.04 -2.16
C ALA A 445 7.52 12.21 -2.98
N GLU A 446 6.68 11.41 -2.33
CA GLU A 446 5.70 10.57 -3.02
C GLU A 446 4.64 11.42 -3.74
N LEU A 447 4.13 12.48 -3.09
CA LEU A 447 3.22 13.43 -3.74
C LEU A 447 3.86 14.09 -4.98
N GLN A 448 5.19 14.23 -5.04
CA GLN A 448 5.89 14.71 -6.24
C GLN A 448 6.02 13.63 -7.33
N THR A 449 6.16 12.35 -6.97
CA THR A 449 6.06 11.21 -7.88
C THR A 449 4.68 11.17 -8.54
N THR A 450 3.61 11.09 -7.75
CA THR A 450 2.23 11.03 -8.25
C THR A 450 1.85 12.27 -9.08
N LEU A 451 2.29 13.47 -8.65
CA LEU A 451 2.11 14.72 -9.39
C LEU A 451 2.85 14.74 -10.74
N THR A 452 3.98 14.04 -10.85
CA THR A 452 4.73 13.92 -12.11
C THR A 452 4.01 12.97 -13.07
N GLN A 453 3.59 11.80 -12.58
CA GLN A 453 2.77 10.85 -13.35
C GLN A 453 1.49 11.51 -13.89
N ALA A 454 0.76 12.26 -13.05
CA ALA A 454 -0.44 12.98 -13.45
C ALA A 454 -0.18 14.10 -14.49
N GLN A 455 1.00 14.72 -14.49
CA GLN A 455 1.43 15.66 -15.53
C GLN A 455 1.79 14.98 -16.86
N GLU A 456 2.35 13.77 -16.81
CA GLU A 456 2.60 12.94 -17.99
C GLU A 456 1.28 12.42 -18.59
N GLN A 457 0.35 11.93 -17.75
CA GLN A 457 -1.01 11.56 -18.14
C GLN A 457 -1.76 12.75 -18.76
N PHE A 458 -1.71 13.93 -18.15
CA PHE A 458 -2.24 15.17 -18.73
C PHE A 458 -1.65 15.44 -20.13
N THR A 459 -0.33 15.27 -20.28
CA THR A 459 0.36 15.51 -21.54
C THR A 459 -0.09 14.53 -22.63
N ALA A 460 -0.25 13.25 -22.30
CA ALA A 460 -0.78 12.23 -23.20
C ALA A 460 -2.24 12.52 -23.60
N LEU A 461 -3.12 12.79 -22.64
CA LEU A 461 -4.54 13.09 -22.91
C LEU A 461 -4.72 14.39 -23.72
N ASN A 462 -3.90 15.42 -23.45
CA ASN A 462 -3.89 16.66 -24.22
C ASN A 462 -3.33 16.46 -25.65
N GLN A 463 -2.37 15.53 -25.85
CA GLN A 463 -1.93 15.12 -27.18
C GLN A 463 -3.07 14.41 -27.93
N SER A 464 -3.72 13.41 -27.31
CA SER A 464 -4.88 12.70 -27.88
C SER A 464 -6.01 13.67 -28.28
N TYR A 465 -6.34 14.63 -27.42
CA TYR A 465 -7.27 15.72 -27.75
C TYR A 465 -6.80 16.54 -28.97
N THR A 466 -5.51 16.92 -29.03
CA THR A 466 -4.95 17.70 -30.14
C THR A 466 -4.99 16.95 -31.46
N GLU A 467 -4.73 15.65 -31.44
CA GLU A 467 -4.81 14.77 -32.62
C GLU A 467 -6.26 14.61 -33.10
N GLN A 468 -7.20 14.27 -32.20
CA GLN A 468 -8.60 14.11 -32.57
C GLN A 468 -9.27 15.43 -32.99
N ASN A 469 -8.86 16.58 -32.43
CA ASN A 469 -9.28 17.90 -32.91
C ASN A 469 -8.70 18.23 -34.31
N THR A 470 -7.53 17.68 -34.66
CA THR A 470 -6.98 17.76 -36.03
C THR A 470 -7.77 16.87 -37.01
N VAL A 471 -8.24 15.70 -36.56
CA VAL A 471 -9.18 14.86 -37.31
C VAL A 471 -10.52 15.59 -37.50
N LEU A 472 -11.07 16.24 -36.48
CA LEU A 472 -12.26 17.10 -36.61
C LEU A 472 -12.07 18.19 -37.67
N GLY A 473 -10.92 18.88 -37.69
CA GLY A 473 -10.59 19.86 -38.72
C GLY A 473 -10.59 19.28 -40.14
N THR A 474 -10.24 17.99 -40.28
CA THR A 474 -10.29 17.26 -41.55
C THR A 474 -11.73 16.87 -41.91
N VAL A 475 -12.54 16.40 -40.95
CA VAL A 475 -13.98 16.11 -41.13
C VAL A 475 -14.74 17.36 -41.59
N VAL A 476 -14.55 18.50 -40.91
CA VAL A 476 -15.14 19.80 -41.30
C VAL A 476 -14.71 20.20 -42.72
N SER A 477 -13.45 19.93 -43.09
CA SER A 477 -12.93 20.22 -44.44
C SER A 477 -13.54 19.32 -45.52
N LEU A 478 -13.83 18.06 -45.21
CA LEU A 478 -14.56 17.15 -46.10
C LEU A 478 -16.01 17.63 -46.30
N GLY A 479 -16.71 17.97 -45.21
CA GLY A 479 -18.07 18.51 -45.27
C GLY A 479 -18.17 19.81 -46.09
N GLY A 480 -17.19 20.71 -45.93
CA GLY A 480 -17.08 21.93 -46.73
C GLY A 480 -16.80 21.71 -48.22
N ALA A 481 -16.44 20.49 -48.64
CA ALA A 481 -16.15 20.11 -50.01
C ALA A 481 -17.11 19.05 -50.60
N ALA A 482 -18.16 18.67 -49.85
CA ALA A 482 -19.06 17.57 -50.19
C ALA A 482 -20.15 17.94 -51.23
N GLU A 483 -19.74 18.12 -52.50
CA GLU A 483 -20.67 18.39 -53.61
C GLU A 483 -21.27 17.12 -54.23
N SER A 484 -20.48 16.07 -54.45
CA SER A 484 -20.93 14.80 -55.01
C SER A 484 -21.46 13.84 -53.95
N GLN A 485 -22.26 12.85 -54.36
CA GLN A 485 -22.72 11.79 -53.47
C GLN A 485 -21.54 11.04 -52.82
N GLU A 486 -20.55 10.64 -53.61
CA GLU A 486 -19.33 9.95 -53.13
C GLU A 486 -18.56 10.79 -52.08
N GLN A 487 -18.55 12.12 -52.21
CA GLN A 487 -17.93 13.01 -51.23
C GLN A 487 -18.77 13.16 -49.95
N LYS A 488 -20.09 13.18 -50.06
CA LYS A 488 -21.01 13.18 -48.91
C LYS A 488 -20.90 11.88 -48.10
N GLU A 489 -20.79 10.75 -48.80
CA GLU A 489 -20.60 9.41 -48.19
C GLU A 489 -19.23 9.33 -47.48
N ALA A 490 -18.17 9.85 -48.10
CA ALA A 490 -16.85 9.94 -47.46
C ALA A 490 -16.82 10.88 -46.23
N TYR A 491 -17.54 12.01 -46.27
CA TYR A 491 -17.71 12.91 -45.13
C TYR A 491 -18.46 12.23 -43.98
N LEU A 492 -19.56 11.51 -44.26
CA LEU A 492 -20.32 10.76 -43.25
C LEU A 492 -19.47 9.64 -42.63
N LYS A 493 -18.72 8.90 -43.45
CA LYS A 493 -17.78 7.90 -42.94
C LYS A 493 -16.78 8.54 -41.97
N ALA A 494 -16.07 9.58 -42.41
CA ALA A 494 -15.04 10.23 -41.59
C ALA A 494 -15.61 10.85 -40.29
N ALA A 495 -16.85 11.34 -40.31
CA ALA A 495 -17.52 11.88 -39.13
C ALA A 495 -17.95 10.80 -38.12
N ASP A 496 -18.42 9.63 -38.56
CA ASP A 496 -18.72 8.51 -37.66
C ASP A 496 -17.46 7.76 -37.20
N ASP A 497 -16.43 7.65 -38.05
CA ASP A 497 -15.10 7.15 -37.65
C ASP A 497 -14.49 7.99 -36.52
N LEU A 498 -14.60 9.34 -36.58
CA LEU A 498 -14.16 10.23 -35.49
C LEU A 498 -14.98 10.05 -34.20
N VAL A 499 -16.31 9.92 -34.29
CA VAL A 499 -17.13 9.71 -33.10
C VAL A 499 -16.85 8.34 -32.46
N ALA A 500 -16.59 7.31 -33.27
CA ALA A 500 -16.16 6.00 -32.77
C ALA A 500 -14.77 6.07 -32.12
N ALA A 501 -13.80 6.75 -32.74
CA ALA A 501 -12.47 6.94 -32.16
C ALA A 501 -12.52 7.69 -30.81
N LEU A 502 -13.34 8.74 -30.70
CA LEU A 502 -13.53 9.47 -29.44
C LEU A 502 -14.20 8.63 -28.33
N ALA A 503 -15.06 7.67 -28.70
CA ALA A 503 -15.63 6.71 -27.75
C ALA A 503 -14.58 5.67 -27.33
N ASN A 504 -13.94 4.98 -28.28
CA ASN A 504 -12.97 3.92 -28.00
C ASN A 504 -11.70 4.41 -27.26
N LEU A 505 -11.43 5.74 -27.24
CA LEU A 505 -10.36 6.35 -26.45
C LEU A 505 -10.73 6.68 -25.00
N ASN A 506 -12.01 6.55 -24.60
CA ASN A 506 -12.56 6.98 -23.30
C ASN A 506 -12.12 8.40 -22.86
N LEU A 507 -11.84 9.29 -23.84
CA LEU A 507 -11.07 10.52 -23.60
C LEU A 507 -11.76 11.48 -22.60
N GLN A 508 -13.09 11.51 -22.58
CA GLN A 508 -13.87 12.29 -21.62
C GLN A 508 -13.74 11.77 -20.19
N GLN A 509 -13.70 10.44 -20.02
CA GLN A 509 -13.62 9.75 -18.74
C GLN A 509 -12.22 9.88 -18.14
N ASN A 510 -11.18 9.56 -18.92
CA ASN A 510 -9.78 9.64 -18.47
C ASN A 510 -9.40 11.08 -18.06
N VAL A 511 -9.92 12.09 -18.76
CA VAL A 511 -9.73 13.51 -18.38
C VAL A 511 -10.56 13.90 -17.14
N THR A 512 -11.71 13.26 -16.90
CA THR A 512 -12.52 13.48 -15.68
C THR A 512 -11.85 12.84 -14.45
N ALA A 513 -11.30 11.64 -14.59
CA ALA A 513 -10.47 11.00 -13.56
C ALA A 513 -9.25 11.87 -13.20
N LEU A 514 -8.52 12.37 -14.20
CA LEU A 514 -7.41 13.30 -14.01
C LEU A 514 -7.83 14.63 -13.33
N VAL A 515 -9.04 15.15 -13.58
CA VAL A 515 -9.56 16.31 -12.82
C VAL A 515 -9.74 15.98 -11.34
N SER A 516 -10.25 14.78 -11.02
CA SER A 516 -10.38 14.30 -9.64
C SER A 516 -9.02 14.16 -8.94
N GLN A 517 -8.07 13.46 -9.59
CA GLN A 517 -6.72 13.26 -9.08
C GLN A 517 -5.96 14.58 -8.92
N ALA A 518 -6.09 15.52 -9.86
CA ALA A 518 -5.52 16.87 -9.75
C ALA A 518 -6.10 17.64 -8.54
N GLY A 519 -7.38 17.43 -8.22
CA GLY A 519 -8.02 17.98 -7.02
C GLY A 519 -7.41 17.41 -5.73
N GLN A 520 -7.31 16.08 -5.63
CA GLN A 520 -6.64 15.37 -4.53
C GLN A 520 -5.19 15.86 -4.34
N LEU A 521 -4.40 15.87 -5.43
CA LEU A 521 -3.02 16.39 -5.49
C LEU A 521 -2.91 17.85 -5.00
N LEU A 522 -3.93 18.69 -5.21
CA LEU A 522 -3.94 20.05 -4.72
C LEU A 522 -4.25 20.11 -3.22
N THR A 523 -5.23 19.34 -2.74
CA THR A 523 -5.62 19.34 -1.33
C THR A 523 -4.53 18.72 -0.43
N SER A 524 -3.91 17.60 -0.82
CA SER A 524 -2.76 17.05 -0.08
C SER A 524 -1.54 17.97 -0.11
N ALA A 525 -1.25 18.62 -1.24
CA ALA A 525 -0.18 19.62 -1.29
C ALA A 525 -0.46 20.82 -0.37
N GLN A 526 -1.73 21.24 -0.24
CA GLN A 526 -2.15 22.31 0.66
C GLN A 526 -2.03 21.88 2.13
N GLY A 527 -2.40 20.64 2.46
CA GLY A 527 -2.16 20.03 3.77
C GLY A 527 -0.69 20.06 4.15
N LEU A 528 0.17 19.47 3.31
CA LEU A 528 1.63 19.50 3.52
C LEU A 528 2.21 20.92 3.57
N LEU A 529 1.61 21.92 2.91
CA LEU A 529 2.06 23.32 2.99
C LEU A 529 1.84 23.96 4.37
N THR A 530 0.90 23.44 5.18
CA THR A 530 0.76 23.86 6.59
C THR A 530 1.93 23.37 7.46
N LEU A 531 2.52 22.24 7.10
CA LEU A 531 3.58 21.54 7.83
C LEU A 531 4.99 21.93 7.34
N THR A 532 5.22 21.98 6.03
CA THR A 532 6.48 22.38 5.40
C THR A 532 6.30 23.40 4.26
N GLN A 533 7.22 24.37 4.18
CA GLN A 533 7.22 25.34 3.09
C GLN A 533 7.71 24.76 1.75
N ASP A 534 8.39 23.62 1.75
CA ASP A 534 8.89 23.01 0.52
C ASP A 534 7.76 22.44 -0.36
N ALA A 535 6.61 22.11 0.25
CA ALA A 535 5.37 21.74 -0.45
C ALA A 535 4.79 22.88 -1.31
N GLN A 536 5.28 24.12 -1.19
CA GLN A 536 4.83 25.25 -2.01
C GLN A 536 5.05 25.01 -3.52
N GLY A 537 6.06 24.21 -3.89
CA GLY A 537 6.26 23.75 -5.26
C GLY A 537 5.13 22.85 -5.75
N ALA A 538 4.79 21.81 -4.96
CA ALA A 538 3.68 20.90 -5.24
C ALA A 538 2.36 21.67 -5.36
N VAL A 539 2.02 22.56 -4.41
CA VAL A 539 0.79 23.39 -4.47
C VAL A 539 0.70 24.20 -5.77
N THR A 540 1.81 24.81 -6.20
CA THR A 540 1.84 25.62 -7.42
C THR A 540 1.59 24.76 -8.67
N ASN A 541 2.18 23.57 -8.71
CA ASN A 541 2.08 22.64 -9.82
C ASN A 541 0.71 21.94 -9.87
N SER A 542 0.19 21.43 -8.74
CA SER A 542 -1.15 20.85 -8.64
C SER A 542 -2.23 21.88 -8.99
N GLN A 543 -2.10 23.13 -8.55
CA GLN A 543 -3.06 24.20 -8.91
C GLN A 543 -3.05 24.50 -10.41
N ALA A 544 -1.89 24.42 -11.06
CA ALA A 544 -1.78 24.52 -12.51
C ALA A 544 -2.37 23.28 -13.20
N LEU A 545 -2.14 22.07 -12.67
CA LEU A 545 -2.70 20.82 -13.18
C LEU A 545 -4.23 20.83 -13.16
N VAL A 546 -4.87 21.22 -12.04
CA VAL A 546 -6.33 21.43 -11.94
C VAL A 546 -6.83 22.39 -13.03
N THR A 547 -6.19 23.56 -13.15
CA THR A 547 -6.59 24.58 -14.14
C THR A 547 -6.47 24.06 -15.58
N ASN A 548 -5.44 23.26 -15.85
CA ASN A 548 -5.17 22.68 -17.15
C ASN A 548 -6.10 21.50 -17.46
N SER A 549 -6.39 20.62 -16.50
CA SER A 549 -7.30 19.48 -16.65
C SER A 549 -8.75 19.93 -16.78
N ASP A 550 -9.22 20.92 -16.01
CA ASP A 550 -10.53 21.56 -16.20
C ASP A 550 -10.69 22.16 -17.62
N THR A 551 -9.63 22.80 -18.10
CA THR A 551 -9.58 23.38 -19.46
C THR A 551 -9.61 22.28 -20.52
N LEU A 552 -8.86 21.19 -20.34
CA LEU A 552 -8.87 20.03 -21.23
C LEU A 552 -10.24 19.33 -21.21
N ASN A 553 -10.86 19.16 -20.04
CA ASN A 553 -12.19 18.57 -19.87
C ASN A 553 -13.25 19.36 -20.67
N THR A 554 -13.25 20.68 -20.48
CA THR A 554 -14.11 21.60 -21.25
C THR A 554 -13.88 21.48 -22.76
N ASN A 555 -12.62 21.35 -23.18
CA ASN A 555 -12.25 21.20 -24.59
C ASN A 555 -12.63 19.83 -25.19
N VAL A 556 -12.52 18.74 -24.43
CA VAL A 556 -12.90 17.39 -24.85
C VAL A 556 -14.42 17.27 -24.97
N ALA A 557 -15.18 17.78 -24.00
CA ALA A 557 -16.64 17.87 -24.10
C ALA A 557 -17.09 18.68 -25.33
N ALA A 558 -16.39 19.79 -25.64
CA ALA A 558 -16.63 20.58 -26.84
C ALA A 558 -16.26 19.84 -28.14
N LEU A 559 -15.16 19.07 -28.15
CA LEU A 559 -14.75 18.23 -29.28
C LEU A 559 -15.76 17.11 -29.55
N ILE A 560 -16.23 16.41 -28.52
CA ILE A 560 -17.27 15.37 -28.63
C ILE A 560 -18.59 15.96 -29.14
N THR A 561 -18.97 17.13 -28.64
CA THR A 561 -20.15 17.88 -29.11
C THR A 561 -20.00 18.27 -30.59
N ALA A 562 -18.82 18.76 -30.99
CA ALA A 562 -18.54 19.17 -32.37
C ALA A 562 -18.49 17.98 -33.34
N ALA A 563 -17.87 16.86 -32.96
CA ALA A 563 -17.80 15.64 -33.76
C ALA A 563 -19.19 15.05 -34.00
N ASN A 564 -20.04 14.99 -32.97
CA ASN A 564 -21.43 14.60 -33.11
C ASN A 564 -22.21 15.57 -34.03
N GLY A 565 -22.02 16.87 -33.86
CA GLY A 565 -22.62 17.89 -34.72
C GLY A 565 -22.17 17.84 -36.19
N GLU A 566 -20.93 17.43 -36.48
CA GLU A 566 -20.48 17.14 -37.84
C GLU A 566 -21.09 15.85 -38.39
N ARG A 567 -21.22 14.80 -37.57
CA ARG A 567 -21.92 13.56 -37.97
C ARG A 567 -23.38 13.83 -38.31
N GLU A 568 -24.10 14.63 -37.53
CA GLU A 568 -25.48 15.04 -37.85
C GLU A 568 -25.57 15.83 -39.16
N LYS A 569 -24.64 16.76 -39.42
CA LYS A 569 -24.57 17.48 -40.71
C LYS A 569 -24.29 16.54 -41.87
N ALA A 570 -23.42 15.54 -41.68
CA ALA A 570 -23.08 14.57 -42.71
C ALA A 570 -24.26 13.62 -43.03
N ILE A 571 -25.01 13.18 -42.01
CA ILE A 571 -26.28 12.46 -42.19
C ILE A 571 -27.27 13.34 -42.97
N ALA A 572 -27.47 14.58 -42.54
CA ALA A 572 -28.39 15.53 -43.18
C ALA A 572 -27.96 15.96 -44.60
N ALA A 573 -26.68 15.80 -44.96
CA ALA A 573 -26.19 16.03 -46.30
C ALA A 573 -26.60 14.91 -47.27
N ILE A 574 -26.92 13.70 -46.80
CA ILE A 574 -27.43 12.61 -47.63
C ILE A 574 -28.97 12.64 -47.60
N ASP A 575 -29.57 13.12 -48.69
CA ASP A 575 -31.01 13.32 -48.85
C ASP A 575 -31.88 12.02 -48.85
N ASP A 576 -31.31 10.88 -48.45
CA ASP A 576 -31.96 9.57 -48.35
C ASP A 576 -31.45 8.83 -47.10
N ALA A 577 -32.34 8.64 -46.12
CA ALA A 577 -32.03 7.97 -44.86
C ALA A 577 -31.56 6.51 -45.03
N ALA A 578 -32.00 5.81 -46.09
CA ALA A 578 -31.52 4.46 -46.36
C ALA A 578 -30.04 4.47 -46.80
N ASN A 579 -29.62 5.45 -47.60
CA ASN A 579 -28.21 5.56 -48.00
C ASN A 579 -27.33 6.07 -46.85
N ALA A 580 -27.84 6.98 -46.00
CA ALA A 580 -27.12 7.40 -44.79
C ALA A 580 -26.88 6.22 -43.82
N ALA A 581 -27.91 5.40 -43.55
CA ALA A 581 -27.77 4.20 -42.73
C ALA A 581 -26.86 3.14 -43.38
N LYS A 582 -26.92 2.97 -44.71
CA LYS A 582 -26.00 2.10 -45.47
C LYS A 582 -24.54 2.48 -45.22
N VAL A 583 -24.18 3.75 -45.36
CA VAL A 583 -22.80 4.24 -45.16
C VAL A 583 -22.34 4.01 -43.73
N LEU A 584 -23.20 4.26 -42.74
CA LEU A 584 -22.88 4.00 -41.32
C LEU A 584 -22.67 2.50 -41.05
N ALA A 585 -23.48 1.63 -41.64
CA ALA A 585 -23.33 0.18 -41.52
C ALA A 585 -22.06 -0.34 -42.20
N GLU A 586 -21.73 0.15 -43.41
CA GLU A 586 -20.51 -0.20 -44.12
C GLU A 586 -19.25 0.31 -43.40
N ALA A 587 -19.28 1.54 -42.88
CA ALA A 587 -18.19 2.14 -42.12
C ALA A 587 -17.91 1.38 -40.81
N ALA A 588 -18.95 1.11 -40.01
CA ALA A 588 -18.80 0.39 -38.75
C ALA A 588 -18.39 -1.07 -38.99
N LEU A 589 -18.87 -1.73 -40.05
CA LEU A 589 -18.42 -3.07 -40.43
C LEU A 589 -16.96 -3.11 -40.90
N GLU A 590 -16.46 -2.06 -41.56
CA GLU A 590 -15.04 -1.95 -41.92
C GLU A 590 -14.17 -1.81 -40.66
N ARG A 591 -14.56 -0.96 -39.69
CA ARG A 591 -13.88 -0.84 -38.39
C ARG A 591 -13.88 -2.17 -37.63
N ALA A 592 -15.05 -2.82 -37.50
CA ALA A 592 -15.19 -4.12 -36.87
C ALA A 592 -14.30 -5.21 -37.50
N LYS A 593 -14.14 -5.23 -38.83
CA LYS A 593 -13.25 -6.17 -39.54
C LYS A 593 -11.76 -5.82 -39.36
N ALA A 594 -11.41 -4.55 -39.22
CA ALA A 594 -10.04 -4.15 -38.84
C ALA A 594 -9.72 -4.58 -37.39
N SER A 595 -10.65 -4.38 -36.46
CA SER A 595 -10.52 -4.82 -35.06
C SER A 595 -10.47 -6.35 -34.92
N GLU A 596 -11.28 -7.09 -35.71
CA GLU A 596 -11.16 -8.55 -35.87
C GLU A 596 -9.76 -8.96 -36.37
N GLN A 597 -9.20 -8.25 -37.36
CA GLN A 597 -7.85 -8.54 -37.87
C GLN A 597 -6.75 -8.25 -36.84
N THR A 598 -6.82 -7.13 -36.12
CA THR A 598 -5.87 -6.76 -35.06
C THR A 598 -5.89 -7.81 -33.94
N PHE A 599 -7.07 -8.10 -33.41
CA PHE A 599 -7.24 -9.11 -32.36
C PHE A 599 -6.68 -10.47 -32.77
N ASN A 600 -7.04 -10.98 -33.96
CA ASN A 600 -6.55 -12.27 -34.44
C ASN A 600 -5.03 -12.31 -34.69
N THR A 601 -4.40 -11.16 -34.95
CA THR A 601 -2.94 -11.07 -35.13
C THR A 601 -2.24 -11.17 -33.78
N SER A 602 -2.60 -10.30 -32.82
CA SER A 602 -2.00 -10.29 -31.49
C SER A 602 -2.28 -11.57 -30.69
N ASN A 603 -3.50 -12.13 -30.78
CA ASN A 603 -3.84 -13.40 -30.12
C ASN A 603 -3.00 -14.57 -30.67
N ALA A 604 -2.68 -14.56 -31.97
CA ALA A 604 -1.77 -15.54 -32.56
C ALA A 604 -0.31 -15.38 -32.08
N GLU A 605 0.13 -14.15 -31.77
CA GLU A 605 1.44 -13.88 -31.18
C GLU A 605 1.52 -14.36 -29.71
N VAL A 606 0.51 -14.07 -28.89
CA VAL A 606 0.36 -14.60 -27.52
C VAL A 606 0.36 -16.14 -27.52
N SER A 607 -0.48 -16.74 -28.37
CA SER A 607 -0.58 -18.19 -28.53
C SER A 607 0.76 -18.83 -28.96
N ALA A 608 1.55 -18.14 -29.78
CA ALA A 608 2.85 -18.62 -30.22
C ALA A 608 3.91 -18.54 -29.11
N LEU A 609 3.96 -17.43 -28.36
CA LEU A 609 4.86 -17.27 -27.21
C LEU A 609 4.55 -18.30 -26.11
N PHE A 610 3.27 -18.51 -25.78
CA PHE A 610 2.84 -19.52 -24.82
C PHE A 610 3.23 -20.94 -25.23
N ALA A 611 3.05 -21.30 -26.51
CA ALA A 611 3.43 -22.60 -27.04
C ALA A 611 4.96 -22.81 -27.07
N GLU A 612 5.73 -21.75 -27.39
CA GLU A 612 7.20 -21.78 -27.36
C GLU A 612 7.73 -21.90 -25.93
N ALA A 613 7.23 -21.11 -24.98
CA ALA A 613 7.58 -21.22 -23.56
C ALA A 613 7.27 -22.63 -23.01
N THR A 614 6.10 -23.19 -23.33
CA THR A 614 5.73 -24.57 -22.98
C THR A 614 6.73 -25.59 -23.53
N SER A 615 7.14 -25.42 -24.80
CA SER A 615 8.11 -26.29 -25.48
C SER A 615 9.51 -26.17 -24.88
N GLN A 616 9.97 -24.95 -24.56
CA GLN A 616 11.25 -24.70 -23.92
C GLN A 616 11.30 -25.28 -22.50
N PHE A 617 10.27 -25.06 -21.69
CA PHE A 617 10.16 -25.60 -20.33
C PHE A 617 10.21 -27.13 -20.34
N ALA A 618 9.42 -27.78 -21.19
CA ALA A 618 9.42 -29.23 -21.35
C ALA A 618 10.75 -29.81 -21.88
N ALA A 619 11.58 -28.99 -22.53
CA ALA A 619 12.91 -29.37 -23.03
C ALA A 619 14.06 -29.05 -22.06
N ALA A 620 13.87 -28.10 -21.13
CA ALA A 620 14.91 -27.61 -20.22
C ALA A 620 15.27 -28.61 -19.12
N GLY A 621 14.28 -29.36 -18.61
CA GLY A 621 14.47 -30.31 -17.50
C GLY A 621 14.99 -29.61 -16.26
N SER A 622 16.19 -29.96 -15.78
CA SER A 622 16.85 -29.34 -14.63
C SER A 622 17.98 -28.36 -15.02
N ASN A 623 18.06 -27.92 -16.27
CA ASN A 623 19.11 -27.00 -16.72
C ASN A 623 18.71 -25.54 -16.46
N LEU A 624 19.35 -24.89 -15.47
CA LEU A 624 19.02 -23.53 -15.04
C LEU A 624 18.95 -22.52 -16.20
N ALA A 625 19.98 -22.43 -17.05
CA ALA A 625 20.00 -21.45 -18.15
C ALA A 625 18.90 -21.70 -19.21
N ALA A 626 18.48 -22.95 -19.42
CA ALA A 626 17.35 -23.28 -20.29
C ALA A 626 16.00 -22.97 -19.63
N LEU A 627 15.89 -23.14 -18.30
CA LEU A 627 14.71 -22.75 -17.52
C LEU A 627 14.56 -21.22 -17.48
N GLU A 628 15.66 -20.47 -17.31
CA GLU A 628 15.67 -19.00 -17.36
C GLU A 628 15.32 -18.47 -18.77
N THR A 629 15.67 -19.21 -19.84
CA THR A 629 15.23 -18.90 -21.21
C THR A 629 13.71 -19.14 -21.38
N ALA A 630 13.19 -20.22 -20.81
CA ALA A 630 11.76 -20.50 -20.80
C ALA A 630 10.98 -19.47 -19.97
N LEU A 631 11.55 -18.99 -18.86
CA LEU A 631 10.95 -17.99 -17.99
C LEU A 631 10.79 -16.66 -18.73
N ALA A 632 11.86 -16.14 -19.34
CA ALA A 632 11.81 -14.92 -20.15
C ALA A 632 10.83 -15.01 -21.34
N THR A 633 10.57 -16.23 -21.84
CA THR A 633 9.57 -16.45 -22.90
C THR A 633 8.14 -16.50 -22.34
N ALA A 634 7.94 -17.02 -21.12
CA ALA A 634 6.66 -17.02 -20.42
C ALA A 634 6.28 -15.62 -19.91
N GLU A 635 7.23 -14.84 -19.41
CA GLU A 635 7.06 -13.43 -19.00
C GLU A 635 6.60 -12.58 -20.19
N ASN A 636 7.23 -12.73 -21.37
CA ASN A 636 6.79 -12.06 -22.60
C ASN A 636 5.41 -12.55 -23.09
N ALA A 637 5.06 -13.82 -22.84
CA ALA A 637 3.71 -14.32 -23.13
C ALA A 637 2.64 -13.64 -22.23
N VAL A 638 2.97 -13.34 -20.97
CA VAL A 638 2.13 -12.52 -20.07
C VAL A 638 2.10 -11.07 -20.55
N GLU A 639 3.24 -10.41 -20.79
CA GLU A 639 3.31 -9.03 -21.29
C GLU A 639 2.45 -8.81 -22.56
N LYS A 640 2.46 -9.78 -23.49
CA LYS A 640 1.62 -9.73 -24.71
C LYS A 640 0.16 -10.12 -24.47
N PHE A 641 -0.14 -10.92 -23.46
CA PHE A 641 -1.52 -11.15 -23.01
C PHE A 641 -2.09 -9.84 -22.44
N ASN A 642 -1.42 -9.25 -21.44
CA ASN A 642 -1.81 -8.02 -20.74
C ASN A 642 -2.11 -6.88 -21.75
N ALA A 643 -1.17 -6.63 -22.65
CA ALA A 643 -1.29 -5.60 -23.69
C ALA A 643 -2.40 -5.86 -24.73
N LEU A 644 -2.86 -7.10 -24.89
CA LEU A 644 -4.03 -7.43 -25.73
C LEU A 644 -5.33 -7.37 -24.93
N ASN A 645 -5.30 -7.76 -23.67
CA ASN A 645 -6.45 -7.76 -22.75
C ASN A 645 -7.07 -6.36 -22.63
N ALA A 646 -6.22 -5.35 -22.42
CA ALA A 646 -6.57 -3.93 -22.37
C ALA A 646 -7.18 -3.35 -23.67
N LEU A 647 -7.17 -4.09 -24.79
CA LEU A 647 -7.79 -3.67 -26.05
C LEU A 647 -9.14 -4.36 -26.32
N THR A 648 -9.53 -5.36 -25.51
CA THR A 648 -10.67 -6.23 -25.81
C THR A 648 -12.02 -5.50 -25.86
N ASP A 649 -12.27 -4.53 -24.97
CA ASP A 649 -13.52 -3.78 -24.93
C ASP A 649 -13.67 -2.74 -26.05
N GLY A 650 -12.55 -2.22 -26.57
CA GLY A 650 -12.55 -1.45 -27.80
C GLY A 650 -13.02 -2.29 -29.00
N PHE A 651 -12.54 -3.54 -29.10
CA PHE A 651 -12.97 -4.48 -30.13
C PHE A 651 -14.44 -4.90 -29.97
N LEU A 652 -14.91 -5.13 -28.73
CA LEU A 652 -16.33 -5.41 -28.45
C LEU A 652 -17.23 -4.21 -28.81
N THR A 653 -16.80 -2.99 -28.52
CA THR A 653 -17.51 -1.75 -28.85
C THR A 653 -17.67 -1.56 -30.36
N ASP A 654 -16.62 -1.81 -31.14
CA ASP A 654 -16.67 -1.76 -32.61
C ASP A 654 -17.66 -2.76 -33.20
N VAL A 655 -17.62 -4.04 -32.78
CA VAL A 655 -18.51 -5.08 -33.35
C VAL A 655 -19.97 -4.89 -32.92
N ASN A 656 -20.22 -4.44 -31.69
CA ASN A 656 -21.56 -4.09 -31.21
C ASN A 656 -22.12 -2.89 -31.97
N THR A 657 -21.29 -1.89 -32.27
CA THR A 657 -21.64 -0.74 -33.11
C THR A 657 -21.95 -1.20 -34.54
N ALA A 658 -21.11 -2.05 -35.14
CA ALA A 658 -21.32 -2.57 -36.49
C ALA A 658 -22.65 -3.32 -36.64
N LYS A 659 -22.98 -4.19 -35.67
CA LYS A 659 -24.28 -4.86 -35.64
C LYS A 659 -25.43 -3.85 -35.53
N THR A 660 -25.34 -2.92 -34.58
CA THR A 660 -26.38 -1.92 -34.34
C THR A 660 -26.66 -1.08 -35.60
N ARG A 661 -25.62 -0.60 -36.29
CA ARG A 661 -25.76 0.13 -37.56
C ARG A 661 -26.39 -0.71 -38.68
N ALA A 662 -26.07 -2.00 -38.74
CA ALA A 662 -26.65 -2.89 -39.74
C ALA A 662 -28.14 -3.20 -39.47
N ASP A 663 -28.53 -3.38 -38.20
CA ASP A 663 -29.95 -3.49 -37.80
C ASP A 663 -30.71 -2.18 -38.09
N GLU A 664 -30.12 -1.01 -37.80
CA GLU A 664 -30.65 0.32 -38.18
C GLU A 664 -30.89 0.41 -39.71
N TYR A 665 -29.92 -0.02 -40.53
CA TYR A 665 -30.06 -0.01 -41.99
C TYR A 665 -31.16 -0.95 -42.49
N VAL A 666 -31.26 -2.18 -41.96
CA VAL A 666 -32.34 -3.13 -42.30
C VAL A 666 -33.73 -2.56 -41.99
N ALA A 667 -33.85 -1.75 -40.93
CA ALA A 667 -35.12 -1.13 -40.55
C ALA A 667 -35.58 -0.01 -41.52
N VAL A 668 -34.66 0.66 -42.22
CA VAL A 668 -34.97 1.77 -43.16
C VAL A 668 -34.80 1.40 -44.65
N ALA A 669 -34.20 0.25 -44.95
CA ALA A 669 -33.93 -0.18 -46.34
C ALA A 669 -35.22 -0.36 -47.17
N THR A 670 -35.20 0.15 -48.40
CA THR A 670 -36.27 -0.08 -49.38
C THR A 670 -36.20 -1.49 -49.97
N ASP A 671 -37.28 -1.97 -50.59
CA ASP A 671 -37.35 -3.30 -51.24
C ASP A 671 -36.20 -3.58 -52.22
N ALA A 672 -35.61 -2.53 -52.84
CA ALA A 672 -34.49 -2.63 -53.78
C ALA A 672 -33.10 -2.67 -53.12
N LEU A 673 -33.01 -2.31 -51.84
CA LEU A 673 -31.77 -2.29 -51.04
C LEU A 673 -31.74 -3.40 -49.99
N LYS A 674 -32.90 -3.95 -49.64
CA LYS A 674 -33.11 -4.86 -48.50
C LYS A 674 -32.22 -6.10 -48.50
N GLU A 675 -32.02 -6.75 -49.64
CA GLU A 675 -31.12 -7.92 -49.77
C GLU A 675 -29.67 -7.57 -49.38
N GLY A 676 -29.20 -6.36 -49.72
CA GLY A 676 -27.88 -5.85 -49.31
C GLY A 676 -27.81 -5.43 -47.84
N ALA A 677 -28.91 -4.91 -47.27
CA ALA A 677 -28.99 -4.59 -45.85
C ALA A 677 -28.98 -5.86 -44.99
N GLU A 678 -29.77 -6.87 -45.37
CA GLU A 678 -29.82 -8.19 -44.70
C GLU A 678 -28.45 -8.91 -44.79
N GLN A 679 -27.71 -8.75 -45.90
CA GLN A 679 -26.33 -9.24 -45.99
C GLN A 679 -25.35 -8.48 -45.08
N LEU A 680 -25.42 -7.14 -45.00
CA LEU A 680 -24.57 -6.37 -44.07
C LEU A 680 -24.84 -6.74 -42.60
N LEU A 681 -26.09 -7.03 -42.24
CA LEU A 681 -26.45 -7.52 -40.91
C LEU A 681 -25.91 -8.94 -40.65
N ALA A 682 -25.94 -9.82 -41.66
CA ALA A 682 -25.36 -11.15 -41.56
C ALA A 682 -23.82 -11.08 -41.38
N ASP A 683 -23.15 -10.23 -42.16
CA ASP A 683 -21.71 -9.94 -42.04
C ASP A 683 -21.36 -9.38 -40.65
N ALA A 684 -22.07 -8.36 -40.17
CA ALA A 684 -21.80 -7.74 -38.87
C ALA A 684 -22.05 -8.70 -37.70
N THR A 685 -23.12 -9.52 -37.78
CA THR A 685 -23.40 -10.55 -36.77
C THR A 685 -22.34 -11.67 -36.80
N LEU A 686 -21.79 -12.01 -37.97
CA LEU A 686 -20.67 -12.96 -38.07
C LEU A 686 -19.39 -12.41 -37.43
N VAL A 687 -19.01 -11.15 -37.74
CA VAL A 687 -17.81 -10.52 -37.15
C VAL A 687 -17.96 -10.38 -35.63
N GLN A 688 -19.13 -9.96 -35.12
CA GLN A 688 -19.42 -9.95 -33.69
C GLN A 688 -19.26 -11.36 -33.08
N THR A 689 -19.85 -12.38 -33.72
CA THR A 689 -19.74 -13.77 -33.25
C THR A 689 -18.28 -14.25 -33.24
N ASN A 690 -17.48 -13.88 -34.23
CA ASN A 690 -16.06 -14.24 -34.29
C ASN A 690 -15.25 -13.55 -33.19
N VAL A 691 -15.40 -12.23 -33.04
CA VAL A 691 -14.63 -11.42 -32.06
C VAL A 691 -15.01 -11.78 -30.63
N THR A 692 -16.31 -11.87 -30.29
CA THR A 692 -16.72 -12.27 -28.93
C THR A 692 -16.27 -13.69 -28.59
N ASN A 693 -16.41 -14.68 -29.49
CA ASN A 693 -15.86 -16.02 -29.24
C ASN A 693 -14.32 -16.01 -29.18
N GLY A 694 -13.66 -15.16 -29.98
CA GLY A 694 -12.22 -14.97 -29.96
C GLY A 694 -11.72 -14.48 -28.60
N ILE A 695 -12.31 -13.38 -28.11
CA ILE A 695 -12.00 -12.77 -26.81
C ILE A 695 -12.29 -13.75 -25.66
N ASN A 696 -13.42 -14.45 -25.69
CA ASN A 696 -13.74 -15.47 -24.68
C ASN A 696 -12.71 -16.60 -24.65
N ASN A 697 -12.26 -17.09 -25.81
CA ASN A 697 -11.20 -18.11 -25.89
C ASN A 697 -9.82 -17.56 -25.47
N PHE A 698 -9.57 -16.27 -25.69
CA PHE A 698 -8.34 -15.58 -25.28
C PHE A 698 -8.29 -15.40 -23.75
N LYS A 699 -9.31 -14.82 -23.12
CA LYS A 699 -9.39 -14.69 -21.65
C LYS A 699 -9.34 -16.07 -20.98
N ALA A 700 -10.01 -17.08 -21.55
CA ALA A 700 -9.90 -18.47 -21.08
C ALA A 700 -8.52 -19.14 -21.26
N SER A 701 -7.55 -18.50 -21.94
CA SER A 701 -6.17 -18.98 -22.03
C SER A 701 -5.26 -18.43 -20.92
N GLU A 702 -5.69 -17.39 -20.20
CA GLU A 702 -4.90 -16.67 -19.21
C GLU A 702 -4.35 -17.58 -18.10
N GLN A 703 -5.21 -18.40 -17.48
CA GLN A 703 -4.79 -19.35 -16.44
C GLN A 703 -3.68 -20.28 -16.96
N GLY A 704 -3.76 -20.72 -18.22
CA GLY A 704 -2.71 -21.53 -18.83
C GLY A 704 -1.37 -20.79 -18.94
N ILE A 705 -1.40 -19.53 -19.35
CA ILE A 705 -0.22 -18.67 -19.50
C ILE A 705 0.39 -18.33 -18.13
N ARG A 706 -0.45 -17.90 -17.18
CA ARG A 706 -0.04 -17.51 -15.82
C ARG A 706 0.49 -18.69 -15.02
N SER A 707 -0.23 -19.81 -14.97
CA SER A 707 0.27 -21.01 -14.30
C SER A 707 1.49 -21.60 -14.99
N LEU A 708 1.72 -21.38 -16.30
CA LEU A 708 3.00 -21.71 -16.93
C LEU A 708 4.14 -20.84 -16.38
N ARG A 709 3.97 -19.50 -16.30
CA ARG A 709 4.94 -18.59 -15.64
C ARG A 709 5.29 -19.14 -14.24
N THR A 710 4.28 -19.36 -13.40
CA THR A 710 4.41 -19.87 -12.03
C THR A 710 5.20 -21.19 -11.97
N ASN A 711 4.90 -22.16 -12.84
CA ASN A 711 5.60 -23.44 -12.90
C ASN A 711 7.06 -23.31 -13.37
N VAL A 712 7.35 -22.40 -14.32
CA VAL A 712 8.72 -22.18 -14.77
C VAL A 712 9.54 -21.47 -13.69
N THR A 713 9.00 -20.45 -13.01
CA THR A 713 9.66 -19.77 -11.88
C THR A 713 10.02 -20.77 -10.78
N SER A 714 9.06 -21.59 -10.32
CA SER A 714 9.30 -22.61 -9.29
C SER A 714 10.40 -23.62 -9.71
N ALA A 715 10.48 -23.96 -10.99
CA ALA A 715 11.55 -24.83 -11.52
C ALA A 715 12.90 -24.10 -11.62
N VAL A 716 12.94 -22.82 -12.01
CA VAL A 716 14.14 -21.96 -11.98
C VAL A 716 14.68 -21.88 -10.56
N ASP A 717 13.84 -21.59 -9.57
CA ASP A 717 14.26 -21.43 -8.18
C ASP A 717 14.67 -22.77 -7.55
N THR A 718 13.99 -23.87 -7.89
CA THR A 718 14.46 -25.22 -7.54
C THR A 718 15.82 -25.54 -8.17
N ALA A 719 16.08 -25.12 -9.40
CA ALA A 719 17.38 -25.29 -10.06
C ALA A 719 18.48 -24.37 -9.50
N ARG A 720 18.13 -23.15 -9.06
CA ARG A 720 19.01 -22.25 -8.30
C ARG A 720 19.37 -22.84 -6.94
N GLY A 721 18.39 -23.36 -6.19
CA GLY A 721 18.61 -24.08 -4.93
C GLY A 721 19.56 -25.26 -5.09
N LYS A 722 19.37 -26.09 -6.11
CA LYS A 722 20.29 -27.21 -6.44
C LYS A 722 21.69 -26.72 -6.77
N SER A 723 21.82 -25.73 -7.66
CA SER A 723 23.12 -25.18 -8.04
C SER A 723 23.82 -24.46 -6.88
N GLY A 724 23.07 -23.89 -5.94
CA GLY A 724 23.58 -23.30 -4.70
C GLY A 724 24.10 -24.37 -3.74
N THR A 725 23.39 -25.48 -3.54
CA THR A 725 23.88 -26.59 -2.71
C THR A 725 25.05 -27.34 -3.37
N GLU A 726 25.09 -27.43 -4.70
CA GLU A 726 26.28 -27.89 -5.45
C GLU A 726 27.48 -26.92 -5.30
N LYS A 727 27.24 -25.61 -5.17
CA LYS A 727 28.30 -24.63 -4.83
C LYS A 727 28.72 -24.74 -3.36
N LEU A 728 27.80 -25.09 -2.47
CA LEU A 728 28.07 -25.27 -1.06
C LEU A 728 29.06 -26.41 -0.80
N THR A 729 29.05 -27.49 -1.61
CA THR A 729 30.09 -28.55 -1.54
C THR A 729 31.50 -28.10 -1.93
N SER A 730 31.68 -26.89 -2.50
CA SER A 730 33.01 -26.27 -2.70
C SER A 730 33.37 -25.22 -1.65
N ILE A 731 32.46 -24.90 -0.72
CA ILE A 731 32.82 -24.17 0.50
C ILE A 731 33.40 -25.18 1.48
N ALA A 732 34.73 -25.30 1.44
CA ALA A 732 35.43 -25.53 2.68
C ALA A 732 35.14 -24.35 3.61
N PHE A 733 34.38 -24.61 4.67
CA PHE A 733 34.56 -23.88 5.93
C PHE A 733 36.02 -24.00 6.35
N VAL A 734 36.44 -23.19 7.32
CA VAL A 734 37.74 -23.38 7.99
C VAL A 734 37.86 -24.86 8.34
N THR A 735 38.79 -25.56 7.67
CA THR A 735 38.89 -27.03 7.74
C THR A 735 38.96 -27.44 9.20
N LYS A 736 38.38 -28.59 9.60
CA LYS A 736 38.45 -29.01 11.01
C LYS A 736 39.87 -28.93 11.56
N GLU A 737 40.86 -29.33 10.75
CA GLU A 737 42.28 -29.21 11.06
C GLU A 737 42.81 -27.76 11.19
N GLY A 738 42.29 -26.82 10.40
CA GLY A 738 42.62 -25.40 10.44
C GLY A 738 41.89 -24.63 11.56
N ALA A 739 40.68 -25.08 11.92
CA ALA A 739 39.94 -24.65 13.09
C ALA A 739 40.66 -25.15 14.34
N ASP A 740 41.04 -26.44 14.36
CA ASP A 740 41.92 -27.05 15.34
C ASP A 740 43.25 -26.28 15.43
N ALA A 741 43.84 -25.81 14.32
CA ALA A 741 45.07 -25.02 14.37
C ALA A 741 44.88 -23.68 15.11
N VAL A 742 43.80 -22.95 14.82
CA VAL A 742 43.46 -21.68 15.49
C VAL A 742 43.00 -21.91 16.95
N PHE A 743 42.28 -23.00 17.23
CA PHE A 743 41.83 -23.39 18.57
C PHE A 743 43.00 -23.84 19.45
N ASN A 744 43.89 -24.70 18.95
CA ASN A 744 45.12 -25.09 19.65
C ASN A 744 46.05 -23.89 19.86
N ALA A 745 46.09 -22.93 18.92
CA ALA A 745 46.79 -21.66 19.14
C ALA A 745 46.12 -20.84 20.27
N GLY A 746 44.79 -20.84 20.36
CA GLY A 746 44.04 -20.27 21.49
C GLY A 746 44.37 -20.93 22.83
N GLU A 747 44.39 -22.26 22.89
CA GLU A 747 44.81 -23.04 24.07
C GLU A 747 46.26 -22.77 24.46
N VAL A 748 47.19 -22.70 23.49
CA VAL A 748 48.59 -22.33 23.73
C VAL A 748 48.71 -20.91 24.29
N VAL A 749 47.97 -19.94 23.73
CA VAL A 749 47.92 -18.56 24.25
C VAL A 749 47.34 -18.54 25.66
N TYR A 750 46.24 -19.24 25.91
CA TYR A 750 45.59 -19.32 27.23
C TYR A 750 46.50 -19.96 28.28
N ASP A 751 47.16 -21.08 27.96
CA ASP A 751 48.09 -21.78 28.85
C ASP A 751 49.30 -20.91 29.20
N VAL A 752 49.81 -20.13 28.25
CA VAL A 752 50.90 -19.17 28.46
C VAL A 752 50.45 -17.96 29.28
N VAL A 753 49.27 -17.40 29.00
CA VAL A 753 48.70 -16.29 29.80
C VAL A 753 48.42 -16.73 31.24
N ARG A 754 47.95 -17.97 31.45
CA ARG A 754 47.79 -18.58 32.77
C ARG A 754 49.13 -18.77 33.49
N ASP A 755 50.14 -19.31 32.81
CA ASP A 755 51.49 -19.48 33.38
C ASP A 755 52.10 -18.12 33.77
N ILE A 756 51.90 -17.08 32.95
CA ILE A 756 52.26 -15.69 33.26
C ILE A 756 51.53 -15.17 34.52
N TRP A 757 50.22 -15.37 34.63
CA TRP A 757 49.42 -14.96 35.79
C TRP A 757 49.83 -15.67 37.10
N ASP A 758 50.12 -16.96 37.04
CA ASP A 758 50.54 -17.77 38.19
C ASP A 758 51.97 -17.45 38.64
N GLN A 759 52.89 -17.18 37.71
CA GLN A 759 54.30 -16.93 38.02
C GLN A 759 54.57 -15.62 38.79
N ASN A 760 53.64 -14.65 38.79
CA ASN A 760 53.77 -13.35 39.48
C ASN A 760 55.10 -12.62 39.17
N LEU A 761 55.33 -12.41 37.87
CA LEU A 761 56.56 -11.86 37.28
C LEU A 761 56.90 -10.42 37.76
N ASP A 762 58.19 -10.08 37.78
CA ASP A 762 58.67 -8.71 38.01
C ASP A 762 58.88 -7.92 36.69
N SER A 763 59.21 -6.64 36.78
CA SER A 763 59.22 -5.74 35.61
C SER A 763 60.30 -6.10 34.58
N GLY A 764 59.89 -6.49 33.37
CA GLY A 764 60.77 -6.68 32.22
C GLY A 764 60.29 -7.75 31.25
N SER A 765 61.22 -8.27 30.43
CA SER A 765 60.94 -9.37 29.51
C SER A 765 61.37 -10.73 30.06
N HIS A 766 60.43 -11.67 30.03
CA HIS A 766 60.54 -13.02 30.54
C HIS A 766 60.40 -14.03 29.41
N ASN A 767 60.91 -15.25 29.61
CA ASN A 767 60.83 -16.31 28.61
C ASN A 767 60.46 -17.62 29.31
N GLY A 768 59.58 -18.41 28.70
CA GLY A 768 59.11 -19.68 29.24
C GLY A 768 58.73 -20.68 28.15
N THR A 769 57.91 -21.65 28.52
CA THR A 769 57.45 -22.73 27.65
C THR A 769 56.06 -23.12 28.13
N ALA A 770 55.09 -23.24 27.23
CA ALA A 770 53.70 -23.50 27.61
C ALA A 770 53.59 -24.81 28.43
N PRO A 771 53.05 -24.78 29.67
CA PRO A 771 53.06 -25.93 30.58
C PRO A 771 52.51 -27.25 30.00
N ASN A 772 51.50 -27.18 29.14
CA ASN A 772 50.85 -28.34 28.50
C ASN A 772 51.31 -28.55 27.05
N TYR A 773 51.91 -27.54 26.42
CA TYR A 773 52.33 -27.51 25.01
C TYR A 773 53.86 -27.29 24.90
N PRO A 774 54.69 -28.26 25.31
CA PRO A 774 56.13 -28.07 25.56
C PRO A 774 56.97 -27.76 24.31
N GLU A 775 56.40 -27.91 23.12
CA GLU A 775 56.98 -27.46 21.86
C GLU A 775 56.86 -25.96 21.61
N TRP A 776 55.91 -25.28 22.28
CA TRP A 776 55.71 -23.84 22.19
C TRP A 776 56.51 -23.09 23.26
N THR A 777 57.46 -22.28 22.79
CA THR A 777 58.22 -21.36 23.65
C THR A 777 57.64 -19.95 23.56
N TYR A 778 57.61 -19.23 24.68
CA TYR A 778 57.06 -17.88 24.75
C TYR A 778 58.07 -16.87 25.29
N ARG A 779 57.98 -15.63 24.80
CA ARG A 779 58.59 -14.43 25.38
C ARG A 779 57.48 -13.44 25.69
N TYR A 780 57.42 -12.98 26.94
CA TYR A 780 56.49 -11.93 27.40
C TYR A 780 57.27 -10.67 27.79
N ASN A 781 56.63 -9.51 27.78
CA ASN A 781 57.15 -8.27 28.36
C ASN A 781 56.09 -7.55 29.19
N THR A 782 56.28 -7.48 30.50
CA THR A 782 55.32 -6.83 31.44
C THR A 782 55.21 -5.31 31.24
N GLU A 783 56.15 -4.68 30.51
CA GLU A 783 56.15 -3.22 30.28
C GLU A 783 55.45 -2.81 28.97
N THR A 784 55.31 -3.73 28.01
CA THR A 784 54.74 -3.46 26.67
C THR A 784 53.66 -4.46 26.27
N TYR A 785 53.29 -5.37 27.17
CA TYR A 785 52.37 -6.50 27.00
C TYR A 785 52.54 -7.26 25.66
N GLU A 786 53.79 -7.36 25.20
CA GLU A 786 54.16 -8.07 23.98
C GLU A 786 54.35 -9.55 24.31
N VAL A 787 53.65 -10.43 23.57
CA VAL A 787 53.76 -11.89 23.64
C VAL A 787 54.23 -12.39 22.28
N GLU A 788 55.43 -12.98 22.24
CA GLU A 788 55.98 -13.66 21.07
C GLU A 788 56.03 -15.16 21.37
N LEU A 789 55.29 -15.94 20.59
CA LEU A 789 55.20 -17.40 20.66
C LEU A 789 55.89 -18.01 19.45
N THR A 790 56.65 -19.09 19.65
CA THR A 790 57.33 -19.80 18.56
C THR A 790 57.32 -21.30 18.84
N ASN A 791 56.80 -22.07 17.87
CA ASN A 791 56.88 -23.53 17.88
C ASN A 791 58.31 -23.97 17.54
N THR A 792 58.91 -24.78 18.40
CA THR A 792 60.28 -25.29 18.23
C THR A 792 60.41 -26.41 17.19
N GLN A 793 59.29 -26.93 16.66
CA GLN A 793 59.25 -28.03 15.69
C GLN A 793 58.83 -27.61 14.27
N GLY A 794 58.40 -26.37 14.06
CA GLY A 794 57.90 -25.87 12.77
C GLY A 794 58.31 -24.42 12.46
N ASP A 795 57.63 -23.80 11.49
CA ASP A 795 57.77 -22.37 11.16
C ASP A 795 56.71 -21.50 11.87
N GLU A 796 55.95 -22.11 12.79
CA GLU A 796 54.77 -21.50 13.40
C GLU A 796 55.14 -20.48 14.48
N HIS A 797 54.43 -19.37 14.47
CA HIS A 797 54.67 -18.24 15.35
C HIS A 797 53.41 -17.41 15.53
N ILE A 798 53.26 -16.83 16.71
CA ILE A 798 52.20 -15.85 17.03
C ILE A 798 52.89 -14.65 17.66
N LEU A 799 52.60 -13.45 17.15
CA LEU A 799 53.01 -12.19 17.75
C LEU A 799 51.76 -11.42 18.15
N ALA A 800 51.55 -11.29 19.46
CA ALA A 800 50.45 -10.53 20.05
C ALA A 800 50.97 -9.34 20.86
N ASN A 801 50.16 -8.28 20.92
CA ASN A 801 50.38 -7.12 21.77
C ASN A 801 49.04 -6.70 22.40
N ALA A 802 49.06 -6.21 23.63
CA ALA A 802 47.84 -5.89 24.36
C ALA A 802 47.91 -4.54 25.11
N GLN A 803 46.75 -4.01 25.47
CA GLN A 803 46.62 -2.88 26.39
C GLN A 803 45.40 -3.04 27.30
N VAL A 804 45.39 -2.26 28.39
CA VAL A 804 44.31 -2.24 29.37
C VAL A 804 43.69 -0.85 29.41
N ASN A 805 42.43 -0.75 29.00
CA ASN A 805 41.63 0.46 29.12
C ASN A 805 40.81 0.38 30.41
N SER A 806 41.33 1.00 31.47
CA SER A 806 40.73 1.00 32.81
C SER A 806 39.40 1.75 32.85
N GLY A 807 38.34 1.11 33.36
CA GLY A 807 36.99 1.67 33.43
C GLY A 807 36.18 1.16 34.63
N ALA A 808 34.85 1.35 34.56
CA ALA A 808 33.92 0.67 35.46
C ALA A 808 33.78 -0.81 35.07
N THR A 809 33.49 -1.05 33.79
CA THR A 809 33.91 -2.24 33.05
C THR A 809 35.21 -1.87 32.33
N SER A 810 36.32 -2.52 32.67
CA SER A 810 37.59 -2.34 31.95
C SER A 810 37.64 -3.23 30.72
N LYS A 811 38.47 -2.88 29.74
CA LYS A 811 38.68 -3.69 28.54
C LYS A 811 40.15 -4.08 28.43
N ILE A 812 40.43 -5.38 28.32
CA ILE A 812 41.72 -5.89 27.85
C ILE A 812 41.60 -6.01 26.33
N ILE A 813 42.39 -5.23 25.61
CA ILE A 813 42.37 -5.16 24.14
C ILE A 813 43.66 -5.79 23.65
N LEU A 814 43.55 -6.84 22.83
CA LEU A 814 44.66 -7.54 22.21
C LEU A 814 44.60 -7.34 20.68
N THR A 815 45.76 -7.22 20.05
CA THR A 815 45.93 -7.38 18.60
C THR A 815 46.99 -8.43 18.33
N TRP A 816 46.85 -9.19 17.25
CA TRP A 816 47.79 -10.28 16.96
C TRP A 816 47.97 -10.56 15.47
N THR A 817 49.06 -11.23 15.14
CA THR A 817 49.30 -11.88 13.85
C THR A 817 49.98 -13.20 14.08
N GLY A 818 49.91 -14.12 13.12
CA GLY A 818 50.62 -15.38 13.23
C GLY A 818 50.61 -16.20 11.95
N THR A 819 51.50 -17.19 11.92
CA THR A 819 51.44 -18.32 10.98
C THR A 819 51.31 -19.59 11.81
N LEU A 820 50.26 -20.36 11.56
CA LEU A 820 49.94 -21.63 12.23
C LEU A 820 49.92 -22.75 11.20
N LYS A 821 50.02 -24.02 11.63
CA LYS A 821 49.86 -25.18 10.75
C LYS A 821 48.87 -26.19 11.31
N SER A 822 48.02 -26.73 10.42
CA SER A 822 47.12 -27.83 10.72
C SER A 822 47.89 -29.13 11.01
N THR A 823 47.21 -30.10 11.62
CA THR A 823 47.80 -31.42 11.91
C THR A 823 48.24 -32.17 10.64
N GLU A 824 47.59 -31.97 9.49
CA GLU A 824 48.04 -32.52 8.20
C GLU A 824 48.98 -31.57 7.41
N GLY A 825 49.13 -30.32 7.87
CA GLY A 825 50.18 -29.38 7.46
C GLY A 825 49.73 -28.11 6.75
N GLN A 826 48.43 -27.82 6.70
CA GLN A 826 47.87 -26.63 6.05
C GLN A 826 48.27 -25.34 6.80
N THR A 827 48.86 -24.38 6.10
CA THR A 827 49.31 -23.10 6.64
C THR A 827 48.15 -22.10 6.75
N VAL A 828 47.90 -21.63 7.97
CA VAL A 828 46.95 -20.55 8.29
C VAL A 828 47.73 -19.28 8.61
N GLN A 829 47.40 -18.17 7.96
CA GLN A 829 47.93 -16.84 8.29
C GLN A 829 46.83 -15.98 8.92
N VAL A 830 47.12 -15.44 10.11
CA VAL A 830 46.30 -14.39 10.73
C VAL A 830 47.00 -13.05 10.51
N LYS A 831 46.33 -12.18 9.75
CA LYS A 831 46.88 -10.96 9.15
C LYS A 831 46.58 -9.71 9.99
N SER A 832 47.39 -8.68 9.77
CA SER A 832 47.25 -7.30 10.29
C SER A 832 47.14 -7.15 11.82
N SER A 833 48.16 -6.59 12.47
CA SER A 833 48.08 -6.13 13.86
C SER A 833 48.13 -4.60 13.94
N ASP A 834 47.07 -3.98 14.47
CA ASP A 834 47.06 -2.55 14.84
C ASP A 834 46.22 -2.37 16.12
N LEU A 835 46.91 -2.08 17.22
CA LEU A 835 46.30 -1.93 18.54
C LEU A 835 45.39 -0.70 18.62
N ALA A 836 45.65 0.34 17.83
CA ALA A 836 44.80 1.53 17.78
C ALA A 836 43.51 1.28 16.99
N GLU A 837 43.53 0.40 15.99
CA GLU A 837 42.30 -0.03 15.32
C GLU A 837 41.48 -0.97 16.20
N CYS A 838 42.13 -1.91 16.90
CA CYS A 838 41.47 -2.75 17.89
C CYS A 838 40.89 -1.93 19.06
N GLU A 839 41.51 -0.81 19.46
CA GLU A 839 40.93 0.12 20.43
C GLU A 839 39.70 0.86 19.89
N ARG A 840 39.73 1.31 18.62
CA ARG A 840 38.55 1.92 17.98
C ARG A 840 37.38 0.94 17.91
N TRP A 841 37.66 -0.32 17.58
CA TRP A 841 36.66 -1.39 17.55
C TRP A 841 36.14 -1.72 18.95
N ALA A 842 37.02 -1.87 19.94
CA ALA A 842 36.68 -2.04 21.35
C ALA A 842 35.95 -0.84 21.98
N LEU A 843 35.76 0.27 21.26
CA LEU A 843 35.01 1.45 21.68
C LEU A 843 33.82 1.72 20.74
N ASP A 844 33.46 0.74 19.90
CA ASP A 844 32.30 0.78 19.00
C ASP A 844 32.39 1.92 17.95
N VAL A 845 33.61 2.41 17.66
CA VAL A 845 33.92 3.49 16.70
C VAL A 845 34.11 2.96 15.27
N VAL A 846 34.23 1.64 15.10
CA VAL A 846 34.15 0.92 13.82
C VAL A 846 33.39 -0.39 14.02
N ALA A 847 32.65 -0.83 13.00
CA ALA A 847 31.96 -2.13 13.04
C ALA A 847 32.90 -3.32 12.74
N GLN A 848 33.86 -3.12 11.83
CA GLN A 848 34.88 -4.11 11.45
C GLN A 848 36.27 -3.45 11.51
N PRO A 849 37.25 -3.98 12.27
CA PRO A 849 38.61 -3.48 12.28
C PRO A 849 39.40 -3.98 11.06
N ASN A 850 40.39 -3.20 10.62
CA ASN A 850 41.35 -3.62 9.60
C ASN A 850 42.52 -4.48 10.15
N ALA A 851 42.39 -4.94 11.40
CA ALA A 851 43.37 -5.73 12.14
C ALA A 851 42.69 -6.92 12.84
N SER A 852 43.47 -7.95 13.15
CA SER A 852 43.04 -9.04 14.01
C SER A 852 43.12 -8.63 15.48
N CYS A 853 41.99 -8.77 16.18
CA CYS A 853 41.68 -8.15 17.47
C CYS A 853 40.93 -9.12 18.39
N SER A 854 41.19 -9.04 19.69
CA SER A 854 40.37 -9.67 20.73
C SER A 854 40.14 -8.70 21.88
N VAL A 855 38.95 -8.70 22.47
CA VAL A 855 38.54 -7.80 23.54
C VAL A 855 37.88 -8.60 24.65
N ILE A 856 38.43 -8.53 25.86
CA ILE A 856 37.84 -9.12 27.06
C ILE A 856 37.32 -7.98 27.94
N PHE A 857 36.03 -8.04 28.28
CA PHE A 857 35.35 -7.07 29.13
C PHE A 857 35.38 -7.61 30.57
N VAL A 858 35.92 -6.81 31.49
CA VAL A 858 36.19 -7.21 32.88
C VAL A 858 35.42 -6.30 33.83
N ASP A 859 34.64 -6.88 34.73
CA ASP A 859 33.75 -6.16 35.66
C ASP A 859 34.51 -5.63 36.88
N GLY A 860 35.42 -4.69 36.60
CA GLY A 860 36.17 -3.95 37.59
C GLY A 860 37.27 -3.08 36.99
N SER A 861 37.81 -2.19 37.81
CA SER A 861 38.87 -1.24 37.43
C SER A 861 40.27 -1.87 37.52
N ILE A 862 40.62 -2.75 36.57
CA ILE A 862 41.99 -3.26 36.42
C ILE A 862 42.94 -2.18 35.89
N THR A 863 44.23 -2.26 36.24
CA THR A 863 45.28 -1.33 35.78
C THR A 863 46.42 -2.01 35.01
N THR A 864 46.66 -3.31 35.24
CA THR A 864 47.48 -4.18 34.39
C THR A 864 46.73 -5.46 34.03
N ILE A 865 47.28 -6.27 33.11
CA ILE A 865 46.65 -7.54 32.69
C ILE A 865 46.63 -8.56 33.84
N GLU A 866 47.58 -8.46 34.76
CA GLU A 866 47.69 -9.33 35.95
C GLU A 866 46.69 -8.97 37.07
N ASP A 867 46.07 -7.78 37.04
CA ASP A 867 44.97 -7.42 37.95
C ASP A 867 43.68 -8.20 37.62
N ALA A 868 43.51 -8.68 36.38
CA ALA A 868 42.27 -9.30 35.89
C ALA A 868 41.87 -10.58 36.63
N ARG A 869 42.84 -11.35 37.13
CA ARG A 869 42.65 -12.59 37.92
C ARG A 869 41.81 -12.46 39.20
N ASN A 870 41.40 -11.24 39.57
CA ASN A 870 40.62 -10.93 40.77
C ASN A 870 39.22 -10.38 40.46
N PHE A 871 38.80 -10.39 39.18
CA PHE A 871 37.54 -9.85 38.67
C PHE A 871 36.95 -10.82 37.65
N ASP A 872 35.62 -10.79 37.49
CA ASP A 872 34.92 -11.67 36.57
C ASP A 872 34.84 -11.03 35.17
N ALA A 873 34.78 -11.86 34.11
CA ALA A 873 34.66 -11.39 32.73
C ALA A 873 33.19 -11.38 32.29
N SER A 874 32.66 -10.24 31.82
CA SER A 874 31.25 -10.11 31.46
C SER A 874 30.94 -10.40 29.99
N LYS A 875 31.94 -10.29 29.10
CA LYS A 875 31.81 -10.52 27.66
C LYS A 875 33.20 -10.71 27.03
N ALA A 876 33.28 -11.48 25.95
CA ALA A 876 34.45 -11.51 25.07
C ALA A 876 34.03 -11.33 23.61
N GLN A 877 34.86 -10.65 22.82
CA GLN A 877 34.70 -10.48 21.38
C GLN A 877 36.04 -10.73 20.70
N THR A 878 36.03 -11.31 19.49
CA THR A 878 37.21 -11.51 18.65
C THR A 878 36.86 -11.27 17.18
N PHE A 879 37.79 -10.68 16.44
CA PHE A 879 37.69 -10.47 15.00
C PHE A 879 39.06 -10.74 14.40
N ASN A 880 39.18 -11.75 13.54
CA ASN A 880 40.44 -12.16 12.92
C ASN A 880 40.34 -12.02 11.41
N ILE A 881 41.40 -11.54 10.77
CA ILE A 881 41.57 -11.53 9.31
C ILE A 881 42.44 -12.75 8.95
N VAL A 882 41.88 -13.71 8.23
CA VAL A 882 42.45 -15.06 8.10
C VAL A 882 42.59 -15.49 6.63
N GLU A 883 43.74 -16.05 6.28
CA GLU A 883 44.04 -16.65 4.97
C GLU A 883 44.55 -18.08 5.13
N PHE A 884 44.08 -18.99 4.29
CA PHE A 884 44.53 -20.38 4.22
C PHE A 884 45.33 -20.59 2.93
N VAL A 885 46.64 -20.78 3.07
CA VAL A 885 47.61 -20.42 2.01
C VAL A 885 47.91 -21.56 1.04
N ASP A 886 47.78 -22.81 1.48
CA ASP A 886 48.25 -24.01 0.76
C ASP A 886 47.29 -25.22 0.87
N GLY A 887 46.07 -25.01 1.39
CA GLY A 887 45.01 -26.04 1.45
C GLY A 887 44.38 -26.34 0.09
N GLN A 888 43.56 -27.40 0.03
CA GLN A 888 42.87 -27.83 -1.19
C GLN A 888 41.86 -26.79 -1.71
N TYR A 889 41.28 -26.00 -0.80
CA TYR A 889 40.26 -24.98 -1.06
C TYR A 889 40.64 -23.70 -0.31
N GLY A 890 41.44 -22.83 -0.93
CA GLY A 890 41.96 -21.63 -0.29
C GLY A 890 40.86 -20.63 0.07
N PHE A 891 40.90 -20.11 1.30
CA PHE A 891 40.01 -19.08 1.86
C PHE A 891 40.83 -17.80 2.17
N ASP A 892 40.27 -16.63 1.87
CA ASP A 892 40.72 -15.33 2.38
C ASP A 892 39.48 -14.55 2.86
N GLY A 893 39.51 -14.04 4.09
CA GLY A 893 38.34 -13.44 4.72
C GLY A 893 38.50 -13.12 6.21
N THR A 894 37.39 -13.12 6.93
CA THR A 894 37.30 -12.75 8.34
C THR A 894 36.54 -13.78 9.16
N LEU A 895 36.87 -13.86 10.44
CA LEU A 895 36.15 -14.61 11.46
C LEU A 895 35.87 -13.67 12.63
N TYR A 896 34.60 -13.38 12.87
CA TYR A 896 34.10 -12.71 14.06
C TYR A 896 33.57 -13.76 15.05
N SER A 897 33.77 -13.53 16.34
CA SER A 897 33.04 -14.25 17.39
C SER A 897 32.73 -13.35 18.59
N GLU A 898 31.59 -13.60 19.20
CA GLU A 898 31.14 -12.97 20.44
C GLU A 898 30.68 -14.03 21.43
N LEU A 899 31.16 -13.94 22.67
CA LEU A 899 30.83 -14.84 23.76
C LEU A 899 30.20 -14.04 24.92
N THR A 900 29.03 -14.47 25.36
CA THR A 900 28.25 -13.92 26.48
C THR A 900 27.66 -15.05 27.33
N SER A 901 27.04 -14.74 28.47
CA SER A 901 26.48 -15.75 29.38
C SER A 901 25.24 -15.27 30.12
N THR A 902 24.28 -16.18 30.34
CA THR A 902 23.05 -15.94 31.10
C THR A 902 22.81 -17.01 32.17
N ASP A 903 22.01 -16.70 33.19
CA ASP A 903 21.43 -17.72 34.07
C ASP A 903 20.24 -18.44 33.40
N SER A 904 19.73 -19.50 34.05
CA SER A 904 18.53 -20.26 33.63
C SER A 904 17.21 -19.48 33.66
N ALA A 905 17.23 -18.18 33.98
CA ALA A 905 16.10 -17.26 33.86
C ALA A 905 16.37 -16.11 32.85
N GLY A 906 17.47 -16.20 32.08
CA GLY A 906 17.83 -15.24 31.02
C GLY A 906 18.54 -13.97 31.50
N ASN A 907 18.93 -13.87 32.77
CA ASN A 907 19.67 -12.72 33.28
C ASN A 907 21.14 -12.85 32.92
N SER A 908 21.79 -11.80 32.41
CA SER A 908 23.23 -11.82 32.14
C SER A 908 24.04 -12.05 33.42
N ILE A 909 24.97 -13.01 33.39
CA ILE A 909 25.94 -13.29 34.45
C ILE A 909 27.35 -13.41 33.85
N PRO A 910 28.43 -13.33 34.63
CA PRO A 910 29.80 -13.43 34.08
C PRO A 910 30.09 -14.79 33.44
N LEU A 911 31.05 -14.79 32.51
CA LEU A 911 31.54 -15.96 31.79
C LEU A 911 32.30 -16.90 32.71
N PHE A 912 32.24 -18.21 32.42
CA PHE A 912 33.03 -19.26 33.08
C PHE A 912 32.74 -19.40 34.59
N VAL A 913 31.49 -19.18 35.00
CA VAL A 913 31.00 -19.41 36.37
C VAL A 913 30.01 -20.57 36.39
N ASN A 914 29.92 -21.29 37.51
CA ASN A 914 28.93 -22.37 37.67
C ASN A 914 27.49 -21.87 37.45
N ASP A 915 26.61 -22.75 36.99
CA ASP A 915 25.20 -22.45 36.70
C ASP A 915 24.98 -21.42 35.56
N ALA A 916 26.01 -21.20 34.72
CA ALA A 916 25.93 -20.38 33.51
C ALA A 916 25.40 -21.13 32.28
N ILE A 917 24.89 -20.34 31.35
CA ILE A 917 24.57 -20.71 29.98
C ILE A 917 25.38 -19.77 29.09
N GLU A 918 26.52 -20.22 28.57
CA GLU A 918 27.32 -19.47 27.60
C GLU A 918 26.64 -19.50 26.21
N HIS A 919 26.57 -18.33 25.56
CA HIS A 919 26.11 -18.16 24.18
C HIS A 919 27.27 -17.62 23.35
N ALA A 920 27.62 -18.32 22.27
CA ALA A 920 28.63 -17.90 21.31
C ALA A 920 28.01 -17.69 19.92
N SER A 921 28.08 -16.46 19.39
CA SER A 921 27.84 -16.20 17.96
C SER A 921 29.19 -16.21 17.25
N ILE A 922 29.28 -16.94 16.14
CA ILE A 922 30.48 -17.01 15.29
C ILE A 922 30.07 -16.72 13.84
N VAL A 923 30.64 -15.67 13.26
CA VAL A 923 30.37 -15.27 11.86
C VAL A 923 31.67 -15.36 11.06
N VAL A 924 31.72 -16.28 10.10
CA VAL A 924 32.82 -16.42 9.13
C VAL A 924 32.37 -15.83 7.80
N SER A 925 33.12 -14.88 7.24
CA SER A 925 32.77 -14.26 5.95
C SER A 925 34.01 -14.12 5.06
N GLY A 926 33.95 -14.58 3.82
CA GLY A 926 35.14 -14.64 2.98
C GLY A 926 34.91 -15.24 1.61
N THR A 927 36.01 -15.44 0.87
CA THR A 927 36.00 -16.03 -0.47
C THR A 927 36.71 -17.38 -0.47
N THR A 928 36.01 -18.45 -0.87
CA THR A 928 36.59 -19.79 -1.13
C THR A 928 36.33 -20.18 -2.59
N GLU A 929 37.39 -20.59 -3.32
CA GLU A 929 37.35 -20.90 -4.77
C GLU A 929 36.74 -19.82 -5.70
N GLY A 930 36.54 -18.58 -5.21
CA GLY A 930 35.84 -17.51 -5.93
C GLY A 930 34.33 -17.43 -5.67
N LEU A 931 33.81 -18.18 -4.70
CA LEU A 931 32.50 -17.97 -4.09
C LEU A 931 32.64 -17.07 -2.87
N LEU A 932 31.94 -15.92 -2.87
CA LEU A 932 31.79 -15.08 -1.68
C LEU A 932 30.65 -15.64 -0.81
N PHE A 933 30.93 -15.91 0.47
CA PHE A 933 29.96 -16.47 1.40
C PHE A 933 30.06 -15.86 2.80
N THR A 934 28.99 -16.03 3.56
CA THR A 934 28.95 -15.78 5.01
C THR A 934 28.31 -16.98 5.69
N ALA A 935 28.91 -17.49 6.75
CA ALA A 935 28.36 -18.53 7.61
C ALA A 935 28.23 -17.99 9.04
N ASP A 936 27.04 -18.10 9.61
CA ASP A 936 26.68 -17.68 10.95
C ASP A 936 26.34 -18.94 11.77
N PHE A 937 26.91 -19.01 12.97
CA PHE A 937 26.73 -20.11 13.91
C PHE A 937 26.34 -19.53 15.28
N ALA A 938 25.09 -19.75 15.68
CA ALA A 938 24.65 -19.56 17.05
C ALA A 938 24.91 -20.86 17.83
N LEU A 939 25.79 -20.80 18.83
CA LEU A 939 26.14 -21.92 19.70
C LEU A 939 25.76 -21.60 21.14
N LYS A 940 25.34 -22.62 21.89
CA LYS A 940 24.98 -22.53 23.30
C LYS A 940 25.72 -23.61 24.09
N ASN A 941 26.02 -23.34 25.35
CA ASN A 941 26.57 -24.31 26.28
C ASN A 941 25.76 -24.21 27.58
N GLU A 942 25.30 -25.33 28.11
CA GLU A 942 24.80 -25.42 29.49
C GLU A 942 25.67 -26.38 30.29
N ASP A 943 25.75 -26.17 31.60
CA ASP A 943 26.51 -27.01 32.52
C ASP A 943 26.08 -28.50 32.41
N ASN A 944 26.84 -29.31 31.66
CA ASN A 944 26.60 -30.71 31.25
C ASN A 944 25.65 -30.96 30.03
N ASN A 945 25.37 -29.97 29.18
CA ASN A 945 24.64 -30.14 27.91
C ASN A 945 25.10 -29.14 26.81
N ASP A 946 25.84 -29.63 25.81
CA ASP A 946 26.36 -28.84 24.68
C ASP A 946 25.31 -28.67 23.57
N ASP A 947 24.24 -27.89 23.81
CA ASP A 947 23.22 -27.57 22.79
C ASP A 947 23.80 -26.67 21.69
N LEU A 948 24.16 -27.23 20.54
CA LEU A 948 24.42 -26.43 19.34
C LEU A 948 23.11 -25.74 18.90
N GLY A 949 23.16 -24.48 18.46
CA GLY A 949 21.95 -23.69 18.14
C GLY A 949 21.56 -23.74 16.67
N LEU A 950 22.00 -22.77 15.86
CA LEU A 950 21.62 -22.64 14.44
C LEU A 950 22.88 -22.47 13.59
N ALA A 951 22.98 -23.22 12.49
CA ALA A 951 23.89 -22.94 11.38
C ALA A 951 23.13 -22.29 10.21
N LYS A 952 23.64 -21.17 9.71
CA LYS A 952 23.09 -20.45 8.56
C LYS A 952 24.21 -20.05 7.60
N ILE A 953 24.19 -20.57 6.37
CA ILE A 953 25.19 -20.25 5.35
C ILE A 953 24.51 -19.51 4.19
N MET A 954 25.08 -18.38 3.80
CA MET A 954 24.60 -17.52 2.72
C MET A 954 25.64 -17.43 1.60
N LEU A 955 25.21 -17.60 0.35
CA LEU A 955 26.05 -17.33 -0.82
C LEU A 955 25.80 -15.89 -1.29
N ASN A 956 26.60 -14.96 -0.79
CA ASN A 956 26.36 -13.51 -0.84
C ASN A 956 26.17 -12.95 -2.26
N GLU A 957 26.74 -13.58 -3.29
CA GLU A 957 26.61 -13.18 -4.70
C GLU A 957 25.87 -14.24 -5.56
N PHE A 958 25.01 -15.06 -4.97
CA PHE A 958 24.29 -16.12 -5.69
C PHE A 958 22.80 -16.20 -5.35
N ASN A 959 21.99 -15.36 -6.02
CA ASN A 959 20.52 -15.43 -6.03
C ASN A 959 19.87 -15.50 -4.63
N GLY A 960 20.45 -14.80 -3.64
CA GLY A 960 19.98 -14.81 -2.26
C GLY A 960 19.99 -16.19 -1.59
N TYR A 961 20.77 -17.16 -2.06
CA TYR A 961 20.78 -18.53 -1.54
C TYR A 961 21.20 -18.57 -0.07
N VAL A 962 20.39 -19.28 0.73
CA VAL A 962 20.64 -19.61 2.14
C VAL A 962 20.43 -21.11 2.38
N PHE A 963 21.30 -21.70 3.20
CA PHE A 963 21.18 -23.05 3.74
C PHE A 963 21.13 -22.94 5.27
N ASN A 964 20.01 -23.34 5.87
CA ASN A 964 19.78 -23.30 7.32
C ASN A 964 19.74 -24.73 7.88
N VAL A 965 20.34 -24.97 9.03
CA VAL A 965 20.20 -26.22 9.80
C VAL A 965 20.09 -25.88 11.29
N ASP A 966 19.01 -26.35 11.92
CA ASP A 966 18.84 -26.40 13.36
C ASP A 966 19.76 -27.49 13.93
N LEU A 967 20.61 -27.10 14.88
CA LEU A 967 21.64 -27.95 15.47
C LEU A 967 21.21 -28.52 16.83
N VAL A 968 20.00 -28.17 17.33
CA VAL A 968 19.50 -28.57 18.65
C VAL A 968 19.01 -30.03 18.62
N ASP A 969 19.92 -31.00 18.84
CA ASP A 969 19.59 -32.43 18.88
C ASP A 969 18.61 -32.76 20.03
N THR A 970 17.47 -33.37 19.68
CA THR A 970 16.51 -33.95 20.62
C THR A 970 16.22 -35.42 20.26
N ASP A 971 17.24 -36.27 20.40
CA ASP A 971 17.26 -37.71 20.06
C ASP A 971 17.08 -37.99 18.54
N GLY A 972 17.55 -37.10 17.65
CA GLY A 972 17.21 -37.15 16.22
C GLY A 972 18.26 -36.56 15.25
N PRO A 973 18.14 -36.83 13.93
CA PRO A 973 19.01 -36.24 12.91
C PRO A 973 18.73 -34.75 12.75
N LEU A 974 19.76 -33.94 12.47
CA LEU A 974 19.60 -32.49 12.28
C LEU A 974 18.66 -32.18 11.10
N LEU A 975 17.87 -31.11 11.24
CA LEU A 975 16.82 -30.68 10.30
C LEU A 975 17.05 -29.23 9.86
N GLY A 976 16.54 -28.88 8.67
CA GLY A 976 16.68 -27.52 8.17
C GLY A 976 16.03 -27.29 6.81
N ASP A 977 16.47 -26.27 6.10
CA ASP A 977 16.00 -25.96 4.75
C ASP A 977 16.98 -25.19 3.87
N VAL A 978 16.63 -25.13 2.59
CA VAL A 978 17.26 -24.29 1.58
C VAL A 978 16.27 -23.23 1.15
N THR A 979 16.65 -21.96 1.20
CA THR A 979 15.82 -20.82 0.76
C THR A 979 16.57 -19.91 -0.21
N LEU A 980 15.82 -19.12 -0.98
CA LEU A 980 16.33 -18.02 -1.80
C LEU A 980 15.70 -16.71 -1.32
N TYR A 981 16.50 -15.68 -1.11
CA TYR A 981 16.06 -14.35 -0.66
C TYR A 981 15.93 -13.37 -1.85
N ASN A 982 14.84 -12.62 -1.91
CA ASN A 982 14.55 -11.63 -2.96
C ASN A 982 14.20 -10.25 -2.38
N ASP A 983 14.94 -9.81 -1.37
CA ASP A 983 14.78 -8.54 -0.62
C ASP A 983 13.46 -8.36 0.15
N THR A 984 12.40 -9.15 -0.10
CA THR A 984 11.15 -9.13 0.68
C THR A 984 10.87 -10.43 1.45
N THR A 985 10.94 -11.61 0.81
CA THR A 985 10.46 -12.87 1.44
C THR A 985 11.35 -14.08 1.09
N PRO A 986 11.80 -14.90 2.05
CA PRO A 986 12.59 -16.10 1.75
C PRO A 986 11.73 -17.21 1.11
N VAL A 987 12.01 -17.54 -0.15
CA VAL A 987 11.35 -18.64 -0.88
C VAL A 987 12.03 -19.96 -0.53
N LYS A 988 11.32 -20.85 0.18
CA LYS A 988 11.82 -22.19 0.51
C LYS A 988 11.76 -23.13 -0.70
N VAL A 989 12.91 -23.70 -1.07
CA VAL A 989 13.09 -24.57 -2.26
C VAL A 989 13.37 -26.03 -1.94
N GLY A 990 13.64 -26.38 -0.68
CA GLY A 990 13.72 -27.76 -0.22
C GLY A 990 13.94 -27.93 1.29
N ASP A 991 13.64 -29.12 1.81
CA ASP A 991 13.90 -29.55 3.18
C ASP A 991 15.27 -30.21 3.30
N VAL A 992 16.02 -29.90 4.37
CA VAL A 992 17.32 -30.49 4.71
C VAL A 992 17.15 -31.51 5.84
N ILE A 993 17.80 -32.66 5.71
CA ILE A 993 17.96 -33.64 6.79
C ILE A 993 19.38 -34.23 6.79
N GLU A 994 19.96 -34.40 7.97
CA GLU A 994 21.25 -35.04 8.16
C GLU A 994 21.26 -36.50 7.64
N ILE A 995 22.37 -36.91 7.05
CA ILE A 995 22.68 -38.28 6.66
C ILE A 995 24.11 -38.65 7.07
N THR A 996 24.45 -39.93 7.06
CA THR A 996 25.81 -40.38 7.34
C THR A 996 26.80 -39.75 6.35
N ASN A 997 27.64 -38.86 6.86
CA ASN A 997 28.60 -38.04 6.13
C ASN A 997 27.94 -36.98 5.23
N GLY A 998 26.93 -36.25 5.71
CA GLY A 998 26.52 -34.98 5.12
C GLY A 998 25.02 -34.72 5.18
N PHE A 999 24.46 -34.08 4.15
CA PHE A 999 23.06 -33.67 4.14
C PHE A 999 22.30 -34.16 2.92
N ARG A 1000 21.08 -34.64 3.15
CA ARG A 1000 20.09 -34.88 2.10
C ARG A 1000 19.19 -33.67 1.96
N VAL A 1001 19.05 -33.15 0.75
CA VAL A 1001 18.03 -32.16 0.43
C VAL A 1001 16.91 -32.83 -0.35
N THR A 1002 15.67 -32.63 0.10
CA THR A 1002 14.45 -32.97 -0.63
C THR A 1002 13.86 -31.70 -1.20
N TYR A 1003 14.01 -31.50 -2.50
CA TYR A 1003 13.55 -30.30 -3.19
C TYR A 1003 12.05 -30.35 -3.50
N ASN A 1004 11.45 -29.17 -3.71
CA ASN A 1004 10.01 -29.03 -3.99
C ASN A 1004 9.54 -29.80 -5.25
N ASP A 1005 10.43 -30.10 -6.20
CA ASP A 1005 10.14 -30.96 -7.36
C ASP A 1005 10.13 -32.47 -7.05
N GLY A 1006 10.25 -32.84 -5.77
CA GLY A 1006 10.31 -34.22 -5.29
C GLY A 1006 11.63 -34.93 -5.57
N SER A 1007 12.66 -34.22 -6.06
CA SER A 1007 13.99 -34.80 -6.19
C SER A 1007 14.72 -34.81 -4.84
N VAL A 1008 15.40 -35.93 -4.58
CA VAL A 1008 16.16 -36.17 -3.35
C VAL A 1008 17.63 -36.30 -3.74
N ILE A 1009 18.48 -35.44 -3.20
CA ILE A 1009 19.91 -35.39 -3.51
C ILE A 1009 20.70 -35.49 -2.20
N ASP A 1010 21.65 -36.43 -2.17
CA ASP A 1010 22.56 -36.66 -1.04
C ASP A 1010 23.87 -35.90 -1.30
N TYR A 1011 24.14 -34.85 -0.53
CA TYR A 1011 25.35 -34.03 -0.60
C TYR A 1011 26.33 -34.49 0.49
N THR A 1012 27.28 -35.34 0.11
CA THR A 1012 28.20 -36.03 1.04
C THR A 1012 29.44 -35.24 1.44
N ASP A 1013 29.57 -34.01 0.93
CA ASP A 1013 30.76 -33.18 1.04
C ASP A 1013 30.45 -31.87 1.82
N ILE A 1014 29.34 -31.85 2.57
CA ILE A 1014 28.92 -30.77 3.48
C ILE A 1014 28.91 -31.36 4.91
N ASP A 1015 29.87 -30.99 5.76
CA ASP A 1015 29.95 -31.42 7.16
C ASP A 1015 30.32 -30.21 8.04
N PHE A 1016 29.62 -30.04 9.17
CA PHE A 1016 29.81 -28.97 10.13
C PHE A 1016 30.71 -29.35 11.32
N LEU A 1017 30.86 -30.65 11.62
CA LEU A 1017 31.42 -31.15 12.89
C LEU A 1017 32.55 -32.17 12.70
N GLY A 1018 32.65 -32.80 11.53
CA GLY A 1018 33.76 -33.64 11.09
C GLY A 1018 33.93 -34.90 11.93
N GLN A 1019 33.16 -35.97 11.63
CA GLN A 1019 33.07 -37.19 12.45
C GLN A 1019 34.39 -37.68 13.08
N ASN A 1020 34.46 -37.66 14.42
CA ASN A 1020 35.54 -38.32 15.16
C ASN A 1020 35.42 -39.84 15.01
N THR A 1021 36.24 -40.44 14.14
CA THR A 1021 36.46 -41.89 14.09
C THR A 1021 37.66 -42.33 14.95
N ASN A 1022 37.72 -41.83 16.20
CA ASN A 1022 38.56 -42.34 17.30
C ASN A 1022 37.89 -42.11 18.66
#